data_AF-B3V1W5-F1
#
_entry.id   AF-B3V1W5-F1
#
_cell.length_a   1.000
_cell.length_b   1.000
_cell.length_c   1.000
_cell.angle_alpha   90.00
_cell.angle_beta   90.00
_cell.angle_gamma   90.00
#
_symmetry.space_group_name_H-M   'P 1'
#
loop_
_entity.id
_entity.type
_entity.pdbx_description
1 polymer ?
#
loop_
_entity_poly.entity_id
_entity_poly.type
_entity_poly.pdbx_seq_one_letter_code
_entity_poly.pdbx_strand_id
1 'polypeptide(L)'
;IQQAINSGEILQISDRKTLAAVLTVGVQGALNDPRLTVSYEPNFVPVMPPMLPSLPLEQLIWLVRNSVKLDVLDNNVGYLRIDRIIGEETAAKLGSLLRDNIWDKVAQTSSLIFDLRYSTAGELSGVPFIISYFSDPETLIHIDTVYDRPSNTTRELWTLPSIKEEKYGKKKDVIILTSKRTVGAAEAVAYTLKNLKRAITVGERSAGGSVKVQKFRIAQSEFYITVPVARSVSPLTGQSWEVSGVSPTVNVNAKEAVAKAKSLLAVRSTLPKVVQSISDIIRRFYAFTDRVPVLLQHLQSTDLFSIVSEEDLAVRLNQDLQTVSEDPRLIIKYIQDNAAIVEEDTELSNVPDDMKLLKVLVASTFKVKILPYNTGYLRFDKFVKLSAGAKLEELMAKMVWEPLKDTSYLIIDIRYNTGGSFTSLALILSYLHDASQKNQNFFTIYDRIQNTTTEYDSLPHITGPTYGSKRGVYVLTSYYTASIGEEFAYLIQSLHYGTVIGEITSGTLMHSKTFQIEGTDLAITVPFINFLDNNGESWLGGGVVPDAIVLAEEAEEYVHEIANFHQGLRSLIKGTGELLEKHYAIREVALEVSKVLLSKWAEGLYRSVVDFESLASQLTADLQETSGDHRLHVFHCDVEPESLHDVPKIPTDEEVGYMIDALFKIELLPGNVGYLRFDMMADVEVVKAIGPQLIKL
;
A
#
# COMPACT_ATOMS: atom_id res chain seq x y z
N ILE A 1 -25.00 43.28 -8.65
CA ILE A 1 -26.06 44.15 -9.23
C ILE A 1 -25.70 45.63 -9.13
N GLN A 2 -25.52 46.22 -7.93
CA GLN A 2 -25.17 47.65 -7.81
C GLN A 2 -23.90 48.02 -8.59
N GLN A 3 -22.87 47.18 -8.55
CA GLN A 3 -21.64 47.38 -9.34
C GLN A 3 -21.91 47.41 -10.86
N ALA A 4 -22.81 46.55 -11.37
CA ALA A 4 -23.15 46.49 -12.78
C ALA A 4 -24.09 47.63 -13.23
N ILE A 5 -24.86 48.20 -12.30
CA ILE A 5 -25.57 49.47 -12.51
C ILE A 5 -24.54 50.60 -12.61
N ASN A 6 -23.55 50.62 -11.71
CA ASN A 6 -22.52 51.65 -11.66
C ASN A 6 -21.55 51.58 -12.85
N SER A 7 -21.31 50.40 -13.44
CA SER A 7 -20.49 50.24 -14.65
C SER A 7 -21.17 50.79 -15.91
N GLY A 8 -22.49 51.02 -15.87
CA GLY A 8 -23.28 51.50 -17.00
C GLY A 8 -23.53 50.45 -18.08
N GLU A 9 -22.94 49.26 -18.00
CA GLU A 9 -23.05 48.19 -19.00
C GLU A 9 -24.51 47.74 -19.19
N ILE A 10 -25.29 47.67 -18.10
CA ILE A 10 -26.69 47.25 -18.14
C ILE A 10 -27.58 48.35 -18.77
N LEU A 11 -27.17 49.62 -18.71
CA LEU A 11 -27.95 50.76 -19.23
C LEU A 11 -27.96 50.82 -20.76
N GLN A 12 -27.05 50.11 -21.44
CA GLN A 12 -26.97 50.06 -22.90
C GLN A 12 -27.89 48.99 -23.52
N ILE A 13 -28.53 48.15 -22.71
CA ILE A 13 -29.39 47.04 -23.19
C ILE A 13 -30.84 47.55 -23.34
N SER A 14 -31.31 47.69 -24.58
CA SER A 14 -32.67 48.15 -24.89
C SER A 14 -33.71 47.01 -24.99
N ASP A 15 -33.27 45.80 -25.34
CA ASP A 15 -34.15 44.63 -25.42
C ASP A 15 -34.38 43.98 -24.05
N ARG A 16 -35.65 43.83 -23.66
CA ARG A 16 -36.04 43.35 -22.33
C ARG A 16 -35.73 41.87 -22.11
N LYS A 17 -35.78 41.05 -23.16
CA LYS A 17 -35.40 39.63 -23.06
C LYS A 17 -33.90 39.47 -22.89
N THR A 18 -33.11 40.25 -23.62
CA THR A 18 -31.65 40.33 -23.47
C THR A 18 -31.27 40.80 -22.08
N LEU A 19 -31.96 41.82 -21.55
CA LEU A 19 -31.77 42.26 -20.17
C LEU A 19 -32.05 41.14 -19.16
N ALA A 20 -33.13 40.38 -19.32
CA ALA A 20 -33.43 39.23 -18.47
C ALA A 20 -32.36 38.14 -18.52
N ALA A 21 -31.81 37.85 -19.71
CA ALA A 21 -30.74 36.87 -19.89
C ALA A 21 -29.44 37.34 -19.22
N VAL A 22 -29.04 38.60 -19.40
CA VAL A 22 -27.85 39.19 -18.75
C VAL A 22 -28.00 39.19 -17.23
N LEU A 23 -29.18 39.57 -16.72
CA LEU A 23 -29.47 39.51 -15.29
C LEU A 23 -29.42 38.07 -14.76
N THR A 24 -29.92 37.09 -15.52
CA THR A 24 -29.82 35.66 -15.17
C THR A 24 -28.37 35.22 -15.04
N VAL A 25 -27.53 35.47 -16.05
CA VAL A 25 -26.10 35.14 -16.00
C VAL A 25 -25.42 35.83 -14.82
N GLY A 26 -25.75 37.09 -14.56
CA GLY A 26 -25.23 37.85 -13.43
C GLY A 26 -25.59 37.26 -12.07
N VAL A 27 -26.86 36.90 -11.84
CA VAL A 27 -27.29 36.33 -10.54
C VAL A 27 -26.81 34.90 -10.36
N GLN A 28 -26.81 34.09 -11.42
CA GLN A 28 -26.28 32.72 -11.38
C GLN A 28 -24.78 32.72 -11.13
N GLY A 29 -24.01 33.58 -11.80
CA GLY A 29 -22.56 33.69 -11.60
C GLY A 29 -22.19 34.20 -10.21
N ALA A 30 -22.93 35.17 -9.68
CA ALA A 30 -22.65 35.74 -8.36
C ALA A 30 -22.97 34.79 -7.20
N LEU A 31 -24.01 33.96 -7.32
CA LEU A 31 -24.46 33.06 -6.26
C LEU A 31 -24.12 31.58 -6.53
N ASN A 32 -23.56 31.28 -7.69
CA ASN A 32 -23.26 29.94 -8.17
C ASN A 32 -24.47 28.98 -8.07
N ASP A 33 -25.68 29.49 -8.36
CA ASP A 33 -26.93 28.72 -8.27
C ASP A 33 -27.71 28.82 -9.59
N PRO A 34 -27.76 27.74 -10.39
CA PRO A 34 -28.42 27.75 -11.70
C PRO A 34 -29.94 27.82 -11.62
N ARG A 35 -30.55 27.68 -10.42
CA ARG A 35 -32.00 27.79 -10.23
C ARG A 35 -32.49 29.23 -10.28
N LEU A 36 -31.59 30.18 -10.03
CA LEU A 36 -31.89 31.61 -10.12
C LEU A 36 -32.05 32.00 -11.58
N THR A 37 -33.25 32.41 -11.95
CA THR A 37 -33.52 32.87 -13.33
C THR A 37 -34.32 34.15 -13.31
N VAL A 38 -33.91 35.12 -14.13
CA VAL A 38 -34.67 36.34 -14.40
C VAL A 38 -35.31 36.20 -15.77
N SER A 39 -36.59 36.52 -15.86
CA SER A 39 -37.41 36.34 -17.06
C SER A 39 -38.24 37.59 -17.32
N TYR A 40 -38.56 37.86 -18.58
CA TYR A 40 -39.44 38.94 -19.00
C TYR A 40 -40.72 38.32 -19.60
N GLU A 41 -41.85 38.44 -18.90
CA GLU A 41 -43.09 37.74 -19.19
C GLU A 41 -44.30 38.70 -19.11
N PRO A 42 -44.56 39.51 -20.16
CA PRO A 42 -45.56 40.59 -20.14
C PRO A 42 -47.03 40.15 -20.06
N ASN A 43 -47.29 38.86 -20.24
CA ASN A 43 -48.62 38.26 -20.16
C ASN A 43 -48.63 37.09 -19.17
N PHE A 44 -47.78 37.13 -18.14
CA PHE A 44 -47.73 36.06 -17.16
C PHE A 44 -49.01 36.04 -16.32
N VAL A 45 -49.78 34.97 -16.49
CA VAL A 45 -50.88 34.64 -15.58
C VAL A 45 -50.33 33.61 -14.59
N PRO A 46 -50.23 33.93 -13.29
CA PRO A 46 -49.85 32.95 -12.29
C PRO A 46 -50.84 31.79 -12.35
N VAL A 47 -50.36 30.61 -12.75
CA VAL A 47 -51.12 29.38 -12.59
C VAL A 47 -51.11 29.07 -11.10
N MET A 48 -52.11 29.56 -10.37
CA MET A 48 -52.42 29.03 -9.03
C MET A 48 -52.97 27.63 -9.26
N PRO A 49 -52.26 26.56 -8.85
CA PRO A 49 -52.82 25.23 -8.92
C PRO A 49 -54.11 25.25 -8.08
N PRO A 50 -55.26 24.80 -8.60
CA PRO A 50 -56.45 24.68 -7.79
C PRO A 50 -56.10 23.79 -6.58
N MET A 51 -56.58 24.19 -5.40
CA MET A 51 -56.44 23.37 -4.19
C MET A 51 -57.32 22.14 -4.38
N LEU A 52 -56.75 21.09 -4.98
CA LEU A 52 -57.48 19.87 -5.29
C LEU A 52 -57.87 19.18 -3.97
N PRO A 53 -59.13 18.73 -3.82
CA PRO A 53 -59.50 17.90 -2.69
C PRO A 53 -58.65 16.61 -2.68
N SER A 54 -58.40 16.07 -1.48
CA SER A 54 -57.67 14.80 -1.33
C SER A 54 -58.32 13.73 -2.21
N LEU A 55 -57.52 13.01 -3.00
CA LEU A 55 -58.03 11.97 -3.88
C LEU A 55 -58.85 10.93 -3.08
N PRO A 56 -60.01 10.47 -3.60
CA PRO A 56 -60.72 9.33 -3.06
C PRO A 56 -59.84 8.08 -2.96
N LEU A 57 -60.17 7.18 -2.03
CA LEU A 57 -59.39 5.96 -1.77
C LEU A 57 -59.14 5.12 -3.03
N GLU A 58 -60.15 4.92 -3.86
CA GLU A 58 -60.05 4.18 -5.13
C GLU A 58 -59.03 4.78 -6.10
N GLN A 59 -58.96 6.12 -6.17
CA GLN A 59 -58.00 6.81 -7.02
C GLN A 59 -56.58 6.72 -6.46
N LEU A 60 -56.42 6.74 -5.13
CA LEU A 60 -55.13 6.50 -4.48
C LEU A 60 -54.63 5.06 -4.73
N ILE A 61 -55.52 4.08 -4.65
CA ILE A 61 -55.21 2.67 -4.97
C ILE A 61 -54.79 2.55 -6.44
N TRP A 62 -55.52 3.18 -7.36
CA TRP A 62 -55.19 3.19 -8.78
C TRP A 62 -53.83 3.87 -9.04
N LEU A 63 -53.55 4.98 -8.37
CA LEU A 63 -52.27 5.68 -8.46
C LEU A 63 -51.10 4.77 -8.03
N VAL A 64 -51.21 4.10 -6.88
CA VAL A 64 -50.18 3.19 -6.38
C VAL A 64 -49.99 2.01 -7.34
N ARG A 65 -51.08 1.37 -7.78
CA ARG A 65 -51.01 0.23 -8.71
C ARG A 65 -50.31 0.55 -10.03
N ASN A 66 -50.49 1.76 -10.56
CA ASN A 66 -49.86 2.18 -11.82
C ASN A 66 -48.45 2.78 -11.63
N SER A 67 -48.05 3.10 -10.41
CA SER A 67 -46.73 3.68 -10.12
C SER A 67 -45.75 2.69 -9.50
N VAL A 68 -46.18 1.47 -9.17
CA VAL A 68 -45.33 0.43 -8.60
C VAL A 68 -45.35 -0.82 -9.46
N LYS A 69 -44.17 -1.35 -9.80
CA LYS A 69 -44.02 -2.68 -10.38
C LYS A 69 -43.14 -3.52 -9.47
N LEU A 70 -43.63 -4.70 -9.10
CA LEU A 70 -42.91 -5.67 -8.29
C LEU A 70 -42.78 -6.99 -9.06
N ASP A 71 -41.60 -7.57 -9.05
CA ASP A 71 -41.29 -8.87 -9.64
C ASP A 71 -40.25 -9.61 -8.77
N VAL A 72 -40.18 -10.94 -8.89
CA VAL A 72 -39.13 -11.76 -8.28
C VAL A 72 -38.38 -12.48 -9.40
N LEU A 73 -37.12 -12.11 -9.57
CA LEU A 73 -36.23 -12.62 -10.60
C LEU A 73 -35.53 -13.90 -10.12
N ASP A 74 -34.74 -14.50 -11.01
CA ASP A 74 -33.90 -15.66 -10.70
C ASP A 74 -33.05 -15.43 -9.43
N ASN A 75 -32.74 -16.53 -8.72
CA ASN A 75 -32.02 -16.51 -7.43
C ASN A 75 -32.73 -15.72 -6.32
N ASN A 76 -34.06 -15.61 -6.36
CA ASN A 76 -34.86 -14.89 -5.37
C ASN A 76 -34.47 -13.40 -5.23
N VAL A 77 -34.08 -12.77 -6.35
CA VAL A 77 -33.77 -11.34 -6.40
C VAL A 77 -35.05 -10.56 -6.60
N GLY A 78 -35.42 -9.72 -5.64
CA GLY A 78 -36.54 -8.80 -5.79
C GLY A 78 -36.24 -7.71 -6.81
N TYR A 79 -37.23 -7.35 -7.62
CA TYR A 79 -37.21 -6.16 -8.45
C TYR A 79 -38.40 -5.28 -8.09
N LEU A 80 -38.13 -4.13 -7.47
CA LEU A 80 -39.13 -3.14 -7.10
C LEU A 80 -38.88 -1.87 -7.90
N ARG A 81 -39.81 -1.47 -8.75
CA ARG A 81 -39.80 -0.20 -9.46
C ARG A 81 -40.86 0.72 -8.89
N ILE A 82 -40.48 1.96 -8.59
CA ILE A 82 -41.40 3.01 -8.12
C ILE A 82 -41.26 4.23 -9.01
N ASP A 83 -42.32 4.59 -9.72
CA ASP A 83 -42.37 5.73 -10.64
C ASP A 83 -42.80 7.03 -9.94
N ARG A 84 -43.36 6.92 -8.72
CA ARG A 84 -43.73 8.07 -7.89
C ARG A 84 -43.56 7.77 -6.40
N ILE A 85 -42.82 8.62 -5.69
CA ILE A 85 -42.77 8.58 -4.22
C ILE A 85 -44.08 9.16 -3.66
N ILE A 86 -44.92 8.32 -3.05
CA ILE A 86 -46.17 8.74 -2.42
C ILE A 86 -45.91 9.48 -1.11
N GLY A 87 -46.70 10.51 -0.81
CA GLY A 87 -46.58 11.28 0.44
C GLY A 87 -47.09 10.54 1.68
N GLU A 88 -46.74 11.06 2.85
CA GLU A 88 -47.08 10.52 4.17
C GLU A 88 -48.60 10.28 4.35
N GLU A 89 -49.46 11.22 3.95
CA GLU A 89 -50.91 11.07 4.07
C GLU A 89 -51.45 9.89 3.25
N THR A 90 -50.91 9.71 2.04
CA THR A 90 -51.29 8.59 1.16
C THR A 90 -50.78 7.26 1.73
N ALA A 91 -49.54 7.24 2.23
CA ALA A 91 -48.97 6.07 2.87
C ALA A 91 -49.76 5.66 4.13
N ALA A 92 -50.22 6.61 4.94
CA ALA A 92 -51.05 6.36 6.11
C ALA A 92 -52.41 5.75 5.75
N LYS A 93 -53.07 6.26 4.70
CA LYS A 93 -54.37 5.73 4.22
C LYS A 93 -54.26 4.33 3.61
N LEU A 94 -53.15 4.02 2.95
CA LEU A 94 -52.95 2.76 2.22
C LEU A 94 -52.03 1.76 2.93
N GLY A 95 -51.67 2.00 4.20
CA GLY A 95 -50.59 1.28 4.87
C GLY A 95 -50.71 -0.25 4.87
N SER A 96 -51.90 -0.82 5.08
CA SER A 96 -52.10 -2.29 4.99
C SER A 96 -51.93 -2.79 3.56
N LEU A 97 -52.49 -2.09 2.56
CA LEU A 97 -52.36 -2.49 1.17
C LEU A 97 -50.91 -2.42 0.67
N LEU A 98 -50.15 -1.42 1.09
CA LEU A 98 -48.73 -1.28 0.76
C LEU A 98 -47.90 -2.40 1.40
N ARG A 99 -48.17 -2.73 2.66
CA ARG A 99 -47.56 -3.86 3.38
C ARG A 99 -47.78 -5.17 2.62
N ASP A 100 -49.04 -5.58 2.49
CA ASP A 100 -49.40 -6.93 2.05
C ASP A 100 -49.00 -7.18 0.58
N ASN A 101 -49.03 -6.14 -0.25
CA ASN A 101 -48.82 -6.28 -1.69
C ASN A 101 -47.40 -5.93 -2.16
N ILE A 102 -46.63 -5.18 -1.37
CA ILE A 102 -45.29 -4.70 -1.76
C ILE A 102 -44.26 -5.15 -0.73
N TRP A 103 -44.34 -4.63 0.49
CA TRP A 103 -43.23 -4.74 1.44
C TRP A 103 -43.05 -6.14 2.00
N ASP A 104 -44.12 -6.86 2.33
CA ASP A 104 -44.02 -8.24 2.83
C ASP A 104 -43.42 -9.16 1.76
N LYS A 105 -43.81 -8.97 0.49
CA LYS A 105 -43.25 -9.74 -0.63
C LYS A 105 -41.78 -9.41 -0.87
N VAL A 106 -41.42 -8.12 -0.84
CA VAL A 106 -40.03 -7.67 -0.95
C VAL A 106 -39.21 -8.24 0.20
N ALA A 107 -39.72 -8.22 1.44
CA ALA A 107 -39.04 -8.75 2.63
C ALA A 107 -38.61 -10.22 2.51
N GLN A 108 -39.33 -11.05 1.74
CA GLN A 108 -38.99 -12.46 1.51
C GLN A 108 -37.86 -12.69 0.48
N THR A 109 -37.47 -11.66 -0.27
CA THR A 109 -36.40 -11.78 -1.28
C THR A 109 -35.01 -11.82 -0.64
N SER A 110 -34.01 -12.37 -1.33
CA SER A 110 -32.63 -12.50 -0.82
C SER A 110 -31.81 -11.24 -1.02
N SER A 111 -32.06 -10.51 -2.11
CA SER A 111 -31.48 -9.21 -2.45
C SER A 111 -32.46 -8.41 -3.31
N LEU A 112 -32.26 -7.09 -3.43
CA LEU A 112 -33.22 -6.20 -4.08
C LEU A 112 -32.56 -5.29 -5.12
N ILE A 113 -33.15 -5.25 -6.31
CA ILE A 113 -32.97 -4.19 -7.28
C ILE A 113 -34.13 -3.19 -7.10
N PHE A 114 -33.81 -2.01 -6.58
CA PHE A 114 -34.74 -0.91 -6.37
C PHE A 114 -34.63 0.12 -7.51
N ASP A 115 -35.55 0.06 -8.47
CA ASP A 115 -35.50 0.83 -9.70
C ASP A 115 -36.24 2.17 -9.60
N LEU A 116 -35.45 3.25 -9.54
CA LEU A 116 -35.92 4.63 -9.51
C LEU A 116 -35.66 5.37 -10.85
N ARG A 117 -35.28 4.65 -11.91
CA ARG A 117 -34.92 5.26 -13.21
C ARG A 117 -36.08 6.02 -13.86
N TYR A 118 -37.31 5.75 -13.46
CA TYR A 118 -38.52 6.32 -14.04
C TYR A 118 -39.25 7.27 -13.07
N SER A 119 -38.68 7.54 -11.90
CA SER A 119 -39.30 8.36 -10.88
C SER A 119 -39.21 9.86 -11.20
N THR A 120 -40.21 10.39 -11.89
CA THR A 120 -40.25 11.81 -12.31
C THR A 120 -41.09 12.70 -11.39
N ALA A 121 -41.75 12.14 -10.39
CA ALA A 121 -42.63 12.86 -9.47
C ALA A 121 -42.60 12.23 -8.07
N GLY A 122 -43.05 12.98 -7.07
CA GLY A 122 -43.24 12.47 -5.71
C GLY A 122 -43.15 13.55 -4.64
N GLU A 123 -43.32 13.13 -3.40
CA GLU A 123 -43.39 14.01 -2.24
C GLU A 123 -42.29 13.66 -1.23
N LEU A 124 -41.58 14.68 -0.73
CA LEU A 124 -40.50 14.48 0.26
C LEU A 124 -41.02 13.90 1.59
N SER A 125 -42.30 14.08 1.91
CA SER A 125 -42.94 13.48 3.08
C SER A 125 -42.96 11.94 3.02
N GLY A 126 -42.84 11.34 1.84
CA GLY A 126 -42.78 9.88 1.65
C GLY A 126 -41.40 9.27 1.87
N VAL A 127 -40.33 10.07 1.81
CA VAL A 127 -38.95 9.59 1.93
C VAL A 127 -38.71 8.87 3.27
N PRO A 128 -39.13 9.42 4.44
CA PRO A 128 -39.08 8.70 5.71
C PRO A 128 -39.56 7.26 5.67
N PHE A 129 -40.73 7.01 5.05
CA PHE A 129 -41.32 5.68 5.01
C PHE A 129 -40.40 4.68 4.30
N ILE A 130 -39.91 5.03 3.11
CA ILE A 130 -39.03 4.17 2.31
C ILE A 130 -37.71 3.90 3.01
N ILE A 131 -37.03 4.93 3.52
CA ILE A 131 -35.74 4.74 4.21
C ILE A 131 -35.90 3.86 5.44
N SER A 132 -37.05 3.94 6.11
CA SER A 132 -37.32 3.17 7.33
C SER A 132 -37.40 1.66 7.05
N TYR A 133 -37.86 1.22 5.87
CA TYR A 133 -37.85 -0.20 5.47
C TYR A 133 -36.45 -0.78 5.29
N PHE A 134 -35.48 0.05 4.88
CA PHE A 134 -34.11 -0.37 4.63
C PHE A 134 -33.18 -0.15 5.83
N SER A 135 -33.71 0.31 6.96
CA SER A 135 -32.99 0.58 8.20
C SER A 135 -33.30 -0.48 9.27
N ASP A 136 -32.47 -0.58 10.32
CA ASP A 136 -32.74 -1.49 11.43
C ASP A 136 -33.92 -0.99 12.30
N PRO A 137 -34.58 -1.86 13.09
CA PRO A 137 -35.72 -1.48 13.91
C PRO A 137 -35.41 -0.47 15.02
N GLU A 138 -34.21 -0.52 15.59
CA GLU A 138 -33.88 0.12 16.87
C GLU A 138 -33.21 1.50 16.73
N THR A 139 -32.76 1.86 15.53
CA THR A 139 -31.99 3.10 15.32
C THR A 139 -32.79 4.09 14.48
N LEU A 140 -33.17 5.21 15.08
CA LEU A 140 -33.70 6.37 14.36
C LEU A 140 -32.56 7.08 13.61
N ILE A 141 -32.75 7.33 12.31
CA ILE A 141 -31.78 7.99 11.45
C ILE A 141 -32.35 9.34 11.02
N HIS A 142 -31.56 10.41 11.20
CA HIS A 142 -31.84 11.71 10.61
C HIS A 142 -31.57 11.63 9.12
N ILE A 143 -32.61 11.75 8.29
CA ILE A 143 -32.56 11.55 6.85
C ILE A 143 -32.15 12.86 6.14
N ASP A 144 -32.81 13.97 6.50
CA ASP A 144 -32.71 15.26 5.82
C ASP A 144 -33.25 16.38 6.70
N THR A 145 -32.71 17.59 6.54
CA THR A 145 -33.22 18.82 7.15
C THR A 145 -33.66 19.78 6.05
N VAL A 146 -34.97 20.07 5.99
CA VAL A 146 -35.55 20.97 4.99
C VAL A 146 -35.90 22.31 5.62
N TYR A 147 -35.30 23.39 5.11
CA TYR A 147 -35.64 24.76 5.50
C TYR A 147 -36.50 25.42 4.42
N ASP A 148 -37.67 25.96 4.79
CA ASP A 148 -38.55 26.78 3.93
C ASP A 148 -38.48 28.24 4.39
N ARG A 149 -38.02 29.12 3.49
CA ARG A 149 -37.82 30.53 3.78
C ARG A 149 -39.13 31.33 3.90
N PRO A 150 -40.14 31.17 3.03
CA PRO A 150 -41.42 31.86 3.15
C PRO A 150 -42.14 31.65 4.48
N SER A 151 -42.22 30.41 4.97
CA SER A 151 -42.77 30.14 6.31
C SER A 151 -41.76 30.32 7.44
N ASN A 152 -40.48 30.49 7.10
CA ASN A 152 -39.34 30.54 8.02
C ASN A 152 -39.31 29.35 9.00
N THR A 153 -39.58 28.15 8.46
CA THR A 153 -39.65 26.91 9.24
C THR A 153 -38.59 25.92 8.79
N THR A 154 -38.05 25.16 9.74
CA THR A 154 -37.17 24.03 9.47
C THR A 154 -37.92 22.76 9.87
N ARG A 155 -37.92 21.77 8.99
CA ARG A 155 -38.50 20.45 9.24
C ARG A 155 -37.42 19.38 9.06
N GLU A 156 -37.26 18.56 10.08
CA GLU A 156 -36.38 17.40 10.03
C GLU A 156 -37.17 16.18 9.56
N LEU A 157 -36.54 15.37 8.71
CA LEU A 157 -37.03 14.08 8.27
C LEU A 157 -36.28 13.00 9.02
N TRP A 158 -37.02 12.16 9.74
CA TRP A 158 -36.47 11.05 10.50
C TRP A 158 -37.07 9.74 10.01
N THR A 159 -36.35 8.63 10.14
CA THR A 159 -36.97 7.31 10.00
C THR A 159 -38.09 7.12 11.03
N LEU A 160 -39.02 6.22 10.76
CA LEU A 160 -40.15 5.95 11.64
C LEU A 160 -39.73 5.05 12.82
N PRO A 161 -40.15 5.37 14.07
CA PRO A 161 -39.75 4.65 15.28
C PRO A 161 -40.32 3.23 15.36
N SER A 162 -41.49 3.00 14.77
CA SER A 162 -42.05 1.66 14.60
C SER A 162 -42.74 1.57 13.25
N ILE A 163 -42.35 0.56 12.48
CA ILE A 163 -43.06 0.11 11.29
C ILE A 163 -43.68 -1.21 11.71
N LYS A 164 -44.99 -1.40 11.51
CA LYS A 164 -45.68 -2.65 11.87
C LYS A 164 -45.31 -3.81 10.90
N GLU A 165 -44.61 -3.50 9.83
CA GLU A 165 -44.18 -4.35 8.72
C GLU A 165 -42.82 -4.99 8.98
N GLU A 166 -42.56 -6.15 8.37
CA GLU A 166 -41.23 -6.75 8.36
C GLU A 166 -40.28 -5.86 7.54
N LYS A 167 -39.23 -5.34 8.18
CA LYS A 167 -38.23 -4.49 7.50
C LYS A 167 -37.33 -5.36 6.61
N TYR A 168 -36.84 -4.77 5.51
CA TYR A 168 -35.82 -5.42 4.67
C TYR A 168 -34.48 -5.56 5.41
N GLY A 169 -34.25 -4.70 6.42
CA GLY A 169 -33.07 -4.70 7.29
C GLY A 169 -31.79 -4.26 6.57
N LYS A 170 -30.62 -4.36 7.22
CA LYS A 170 -29.32 -4.00 6.63
C LYS A 170 -28.53 -5.18 6.00
N LYS A 171 -28.90 -6.43 6.31
CA LYS A 171 -28.13 -7.62 5.92
C LYS A 171 -28.25 -8.00 4.44
N LYS A 172 -29.40 -7.69 3.83
CA LYS A 172 -29.69 -8.05 2.44
C LYS A 172 -29.20 -6.97 1.49
N ASP A 173 -28.53 -7.35 0.41
CA ASP A 173 -28.01 -6.39 -0.57
C ASP A 173 -29.15 -5.62 -1.25
N VAL A 174 -28.93 -4.31 -1.45
CA VAL A 174 -29.83 -3.43 -2.18
C VAL A 174 -29.02 -2.67 -3.23
N ILE A 175 -29.47 -2.72 -4.47
CA ILE A 175 -28.95 -1.91 -5.57
C ILE A 175 -30.04 -0.94 -6.02
N ILE A 176 -29.74 0.35 -6.06
CA ILE A 176 -30.66 1.37 -6.56
C ILE A 176 -30.30 1.71 -8.00
N LEU A 177 -31.30 1.71 -8.89
CA LEU A 177 -31.11 2.13 -10.26
C LEU A 177 -31.53 3.59 -10.44
N THR A 178 -30.66 4.42 -11.00
CA THR A 178 -30.93 5.84 -11.28
C THR A 178 -30.76 6.15 -12.77
N SER A 179 -31.48 7.18 -13.24
CA SER A 179 -31.28 7.73 -14.59
C SER A 179 -31.40 9.25 -14.57
N LYS A 180 -31.14 9.90 -15.70
CA LYS A 180 -31.39 11.35 -15.89
C LYS A 180 -32.84 11.78 -15.64
N ARG A 181 -33.79 10.84 -15.54
CA ARG A 181 -35.21 11.10 -15.23
C ARG A 181 -35.56 10.93 -13.76
N THR A 182 -34.65 10.41 -12.93
CA THR A 182 -34.85 10.32 -11.48
C THR A 182 -34.80 11.74 -10.91
N VAL A 183 -35.91 12.22 -10.36
CA VAL A 183 -36.09 13.63 -9.94
C VAL A 183 -36.71 13.72 -8.52
N GLY A 184 -36.26 14.69 -7.73
CA GLY A 184 -36.94 15.13 -6.52
C GLY A 184 -36.88 14.12 -5.38
N ALA A 185 -38.04 13.68 -4.86
CA ALA A 185 -38.08 12.76 -3.72
C ALA A 185 -37.35 11.43 -3.97
N ALA A 186 -37.29 10.96 -5.22
CA ALA A 186 -36.51 9.77 -5.56
C ALA A 186 -35.00 10.00 -5.49
N GLU A 187 -34.54 11.23 -5.79
CA GLU A 187 -33.14 11.62 -5.61
C GLU A 187 -32.78 11.67 -4.12
N ALA A 188 -33.68 12.18 -3.28
CA ALA A 188 -33.50 12.13 -1.82
C ALA A 188 -33.35 10.68 -1.30
N VAL A 189 -34.19 9.75 -1.78
CA VAL A 189 -34.07 8.31 -1.42
C VAL A 189 -32.72 7.74 -1.86
N ALA A 190 -32.35 7.93 -3.13
CA ALA A 190 -31.09 7.41 -3.66
C ALA A 190 -29.87 8.01 -2.94
N TYR A 191 -29.89 9.32 -2.68
CA TYR A 191 -28.84 10.02 -1.96
C TYR A 191 -28.67 9.51 -0.54
N THR A 192 -29.77 9.39 0.21
CA THR A 192 -29.74 8.90 1.59
C THR A 192 -29.23 7.46 1.66
N LEU A 193 -29.78 6.53 0.87
CA LEU A 193 -29.38 5.12 0.93
C LEU A 193 -27.94 4.90 0.44
N LYS A 194 -27.45 5.71 -0.50
CA LYS A 194 -26.05 5.71 -0.91
C LYS A 194 -25.15 6.13 0.25
N ASN A 195 -25.43 7.28 0.87
CA ASN A 195 -24.58 7.85 1.91
C ASN A 195 -24.67 7.13 3.26
N LEU A 196 -25.75 6.38 3.50
CA LEU A 196 -25.85 5.42 4.61
C LEU A 196 -25.02 4.14 4.37
N LYS A 197 -24.32 4.02 3.24
CA LYS A 197 -23.71 2.75 2.77
C LYS A 197 -24.72 1.59 2.82
N ARG A 198 -25.99 1.88 2.51
CA ARG A 198 -27.07 0.89 2.52
C ARG A 198 -27.32 0.31 1.15
N ALA A 199 -27.15 1.09 0.09
CA ALA A 199 -27.39 0.64 -1.27
C ALA A 199 -26.33 1.14 -2.25
N ILE A 200 -25.94 0.27 -3.18
CA ILE A 200 -25.06 0.64 -4.30
C ILE A 200 -25.93 1.30 -5.37
N THR A 201 -25.53 2.46 -5.86
CA THR A 201 -26.26 3.17 -6.93
C THR A 201 -25.66 2.82 -8.30
N VAL A 202 -26.50 2.41 -9.25
CA VAL A 202 -26.09 1.93 -10.58
C VAL A 202 -26.92 2.63 -11.64
N GLY A 203 -26.29 3.12 -12.71
CA GLY A 203 -26.98 3.77 -13.83
C GLY A 203 -26.37 5.12 -14.16
N GLU A 204 -27.21 6.11 -14.44
CA GLU A 204 -26.76 7.46 -14.77
C GLU A 204 -26.92 8.41 -13.58
N ARG A 205 -26.21 9.55 -13.61
CA ARG A 205 -26.46 10.67 -12.71
C ARG A 205 -27.93 11.12 -12.83
N SER A 206 -28.57 11.36 -11.69
CA SER A 206 -29.96 11.83 -11.63
C SER A 206 -30.10 13.29 -12.08
N ALA A 207 -31.33 13.78 -12.17
CA ALA A 207 -31.64 15.04 -12.83
C ALA A 207 -31.09 16.30 -12.14
N GLY A 208 -30.91 16.27 -10.81
CA GLY A 208 -30.53 17.44 -10.02
C GLY A 208 -31.72 18.38 -9.78
N GLY A 209 -32.81 17.85 -9.20
CA GLY A 209 -34.01 18.62 -8.91
C GLY A 209 -33.83 19.70 -7.83
N SER A 210 -34.95 20.27 -7.39
CA SER A 210 -34.98 21.25 -6.30
C SER A 210 -36.16 20.96 -5.39
N VAL A 211 -36.01 21.23 -4.09
CA VAL A 211 -37.09 21.05 -3.11
C VAL A 211 -38.26 21.95 -3.44
N LYS A 212 -38.00 23.25 -3.61
CA LYS A 212 -39.02 24.25 -3.93
C LYS A 212 -38.40 25.49 -4.54
N VAL A 213 -38.89 25.87 -5.71
CA VAL A 213 -38.63 27.15 -6.36
C VAL A 213 -39.92 27.95 -6.46
N GLN A 214 -39.84 29.26 -6.32
CA GLN A 214 -40.97 30.17 -6.49
C GLN A 214 -40.58 31.30 -7.44
N LYS A 215 -41.53 31.68 -8.29
CA LYS A 215 -41.38 32.80 -9.22
C LYS A 215 -42.05 34.04 -8.64
N PHE A 216 -41.29 35.12 -8.48
CA PHE A 216 -41.74 36.40 -7.93
C PHE A 216 -41.70 37.47 -9.01
N ARG A 217 -42.74 38.30 -9.06
CA ARG A 217 -42.74 39.50 -9.92
C ARG A 217 -41.80 40.56 -9.33
N ILE A 218 -40.95 41.15 -10.17
CA ILE A 218 -40.02 42.21 -9.76
C ILE A 218 -40.75 43.55 -9.83
N ALA A 219 -41.16 44.07 -8.67
CA ALA A 219 -41.90 45.33 -8.55
C ALA A 219 -43.13 45.38 -9.51
N GLN A 220 -43.48 46.57 -10.00
CA GLN A 220 -44.55 46.78 -10.98
C GLN A 220 -44.05 46.58 -12.43
N SER A 221 -43.10 45.67 -12.66
CA SER A 221 -42.56 45.39 -13.99
C SER A 221 -43.08 44.06 -14.54
N GLU A 222 -42.87 43.83 -15.83
CA GLU A 222 -43.11 42.53 -16.47
C GLU A 222 -41.92 41.57 -16.32
N PHE A 223 -40.98 41.86 -15.42
CA PHE A 223 -39.88 40.96 -15.08
C PHE A 223 -40.23 40.09 -13.88
N TYR A 224 -39.75 38.85 -13.90
CA TYR A 224 -39.92 37.87 -12.85
C TYR A 224 -38.58 37.25 -12.48
N ILE A 225 -38.39 36.94 -11.21
CA ILE A 225 -37.25 36.17 -10.71
C ILE A 225 -37.74 34.85 -10.12
N THR A 226 -37.18 33.74 -10.58
CA THR A 226 -37.35 32.42 -9.96
C THR A 226 -36.26 32.23 -8.93
N VAL A 227 -36.65 31.90 -7.70
CA VAL A 227 -35.75 31.77 -6.54
C VAL A 227 -35.98 30.41 -5.87
N PRO A 228 -34.94 29.66 -5.50
CA PRO A 228 -35.07 28.53 -4.58
C PRO A 228 -35.45 29.06 -3.21
N VAL A 229 -36.67 28.75 -2.76
CA VAL A 229 -37.22 29.23 -1.50
C VAL A 229 -37.17 28.20 -0.39
N ALA A 230 -36.85 26.95 -0.72
CA ALA A 230 -36.52 25.93 0.24
C ALA A 230 -35.23 25.22 -0.16
N ARG A 231 -34.56 24.64 0.82
CA ARG A 231 -33.35 23.82 0.61
C ARG A 231 -33.38 22.59 1.50
N SER A 232 -32.88 21.49 0.96
CA SER A 232 -32.56 20.25 1.67
C SER A 232 -31.09 20.26 2.07
N VAL A 233 -30.78 19.68 3.23
CA VAL A 233 -29.41 19.44 3.70
C VAL A 233 -29.37 18.08 4.35
N SER A 234 -28.55 17.20 3.81
CA SER A 234 -28.31 15.90 4.42
C SER A 234 -27.46 16.04 5.68
N PRO A 235 -27.94 15.59 6.84
CA PRO A 235 -27.16 15.60 8.09
C PRO A 235 -25.94 14.66 8.02
N LEU A 236 -25.93 13.69 7.09
CA LEU A 236 -24.85 12.73 6.91
C LEU A 236 -23.63 13.32 6.21
N THR A 237 -23.85 14.31 5.33
CA THR A 237 -22.80 14.84 4.44
C THR A 237 -22.63 16.36 4.58
N GLY A 238 -23.57 17.06 5.20
CA GLY A 238 -23.65 18.52 5.19
C GLY A 238 -23.99 19.11 3.81
N GLN A 239 -24.25 18.27 2.81
CA GLN A 239 -24.49 18.66 1.41
C GLN A 239 -25.92 18.35 0.98
N SER A 240 -26.28 18.82 -0.22
CA SER A 240 -27.58 18.57 -0.85
C SER A 240 -27.41 17.82 -2.17
N TRP A 241 -28.40 16.99 -2.51
CA TRP A 241 -28.52 16.37 -3.83
C TRP A 241 -29.08 17.35 -4.89
N GLU A 242 -29.67 18.48 -4.46
CA GLU A 242 -30.28 19.46 -5.36
C GLU A 242 -29.26 20.00 -6.38
N VAL A 243 -29.75 20.36 -7.56
CA VAL A 243 -28.96 20.89 -8.70
C VAL A 243 -28.01 19.89 -9.34
N SER A 244 -27.17 19.21 -8.55
CA SER A 244 -26.13 18.31 -9.05
C SER A 244 -26.64 16.91 -9.34
N GLY A 245 -27.69 16.49 -8.63
CA GLY A 245 -28.21 15.12 -8.67
C GLY A 245 -27.29 14.13 -7.95
N VAL A 246 -27.78 12.91 -7.80
CA VAL A 246 -27.07 11.78 -7.22
C VAL A 246 -26.21 11.16 -8.30
N SER A 247 -24.89 11.19 -8.06
CA SER A 247 -23.92 10.48 -8.91
C SER A 247 -23.95 8.99 -8.57
N PRO A 248 -24.11 8.06 -9.53
CA PRO A 248 -24.12 6.64 -9.24
C PRO A 248 -22.73 6.15 -8.81
N THR A 249 -22.67 5.13 -7.97
CA THR A 249 -21.43 4.42 -7.62
C THR A 249 -20.88 3.67 -8.84
N VAL A 250 -21.75 3.05 -9.63
CA VAL A 250 -21.38 2.36 -10.88
C VAL A 250 -22.09 3.06 -12.04
N ASN A 251 -21.33 3.81 -12.83
CA ASN A 251 -21.84 4.57 -13.96
C ASN A 251 -21.99 3.69 -15.20
N VAL A 252 -23.23 3.50 -15.67
CA VAL A 252 -23.58 2.74 -16.89
C VAL A 252 -24.78 3.40 -17.56
N ASN A 253 -25.04 3.09 -18.83
CA ASN A 253 -26.25 3.58 -19.46
C ASN A 253 -27.50 3.08 -18.69
N ALA A 254 -28.51 3.93 -18.54
CA ALA A 254 -29.73 3.56 -17.82
C ALA A 254 -30.36 2.27 -18.37
N LYS A 255 -30.24 1.97 -19.67
CA LYS A 255 -30.75 0.73 -20.28
C LYS A 255 -30.03 -0.54 -19.78
N GLU A 256 -28.75 -0.43 -19.47
CA GLU A 256 -27.88 -1.56 -19.04
C GLU A 256 -27.91 -1.78 -17.52
N ALA A 257 -28.45 -0.81 -16.76
CA ALA A 257 -28.39 -0.78 -15.30
C ALA A 257 -28.95 -2.05 -14.62
N VAL A 258 -30.02 -2.66 -15.16
CA VAL A 258 -30.58 -3.91 -14.60
C VAL A 258 -29.62 -5.08 -14.79
N ALA A 259 -29.03 -5.23 -15.99
CA ALA A 259 -28.09 -6.31 -16.27
C ALA A 259 -26.84 -6.16 -15.39
N LYS A 260 -26.31 -4.94 -15.27
CA LYS A 260 -25.18 -4.67 -14.38
C LYS A 260 -25.52 -4.93 -12.92
N ALA A 261 -26.71 -4.53 -12.45
CA ALA A 261 -27.15 -4.81 -11.08
C ALA A 261 -27.27 -6.31 -10.78
N LYS A 262 -27.80 -7.11 -11.72
CA LYS A 262 -27.84 -8.58 -11.59
C LYS A 262 -26.43 -9.17 -11.45
N SER A 263 -25.50 -8.75 -12.32
CA SER A 263 -24.10 -9.19 -12.26
C SER A 263 -23.45 -8.83 -10.92
N LEU A 264 -23.68 -7.61 -10.42
CA LEU A 264 -23.17 -7.17 -9.12
C LEU A 264 -23.74 -8.01 -7.96
N LEU A 265 -25.04 -8.27 -7.95
CA LEU A 265 -25.65 -9.10 -6.90
C LEU A 265 -25.14 -10.54 -6.93
N ALA A 266 -24.86 -11.09 -8.12
CA ALA A 266 -24.27 -12.41 -8.25
C ALA A 266 -22.89 -12.48 -7.57
N VAL A 267 -21.98 -11.53 -7.88
CA VAL A 267 -20.67 -11.42 -7.21
C VAL A 267 -20.82 -11.20 -5.71
N ARG A 268 -21.72 -10.30 -5.29
CA ARG A 268 -21.91 -9.98 -3.87
C ARG A 268 -22.39 -11.18 -3.04
N SER A 269 -23.20 -12.05 -3.65
CA SER A 269 -23.70 -13.26 -3.01
C SER A 269 -22.61 -14.30 -2.71
N THR A 270 -21.48 -14.27 -3.44
CA THR A 270 -20.36 -15.20 -3.23
C THR A 270 -19.35 -14.69 -2.21
N LEU A 271 -19.27 -13.36 -1.98
CA LEU A 271 -18.25 -12.74 -1.12
C LEU A 271 -18.10 -13.39 0.27
N PRO A 272 -19.18 -13.69 1.02
CA PRO A 272 -19.01 -14.31 2.34
C PRO A 272 -18.33 -15.69 2.27
N LYS A 273 -18.63 -16.47 1.21
CA LYS A 273 -18.00 -17.77 0.99
C LYS A 273 -16.53 -17.61 0.60
N VAL A 274 -16.23 -16.66 -0.29
CA VAL A 274 -14.85 -16.35 -0.71
C VAL A 274 -13.98 -15.97 0.48
N VAL A 275 -14.45 -15.04 1.32
CA VAL A 275 -13.74 -14.60 2.54
C VAL A 275 -13.56 -15.76 3.52
N GLN A 276 -14.57 -16.63 3.66
CA GLN A 276 -14.45 -17.83 4.49
C GLN A 276 -13.43 -18.83 3.93
N SER A 277 -13.44 -19.10 2.63
CA SER A 277 -12.47 -19.99 1.98
C SER A 277 -11.04 -19.47 2.15
N ILE A 278 -10.81 -18.17 1.92
CA ILE A 278 -9.51 -17.52 2.16
C ILE A 278 -9.09 -17.67 3.63
N SER A 279 -10.01 -17.40 4.56
CA SER A 279 -9.79 -17.56 6.00
C SER A 279 -9.38 -18.99 6.36
N ASP A 280 -10.04 -19.99 5.77
CA ASP A 280 -9.74 -21.41 6.02
C ASP A 280 -8.38 -21.82 5.45
N ILE A 281 -8.02 -21.32 4.27
CA ILE A 281 -6.71 -21.54 3.66
C ILE A 281 -5.61 -20.92 4.53
N ILE A 282 -5.75 -19.66 4.93
CA ILE A 282 -4.78 -18.97 5.81
C ILE A 282 -4.61 -19.74 7.12
N ARG A 283 -5.72 -20.12 7.78
CA ARG A 283 -5.68 -20.86 9.05
C ARG A 283 -4.89 -22.17 8.94
N ARG A 284 -5.02 -22.85 7.80
CA ARG A 284 -4.42 -24.17 7.59
C ARG A 284 -2.97 -24.10 7.12
N PHE A 285 -2.63 -23.13 6.27
CA PHE A 285 -1.38 -23.15 5.50
C PHE A 285 -0.42 -22.01 5.79
N TYR A 286 -0.86 -20.91 6.42
CA TYR A 286 0.03 -19.78 6.67
C TYR A 286 1.05 -20.08 7.77
N ALA A 287 2.33 -19.82 7.47
CA ALA A 287 3.45 -20.18 8.33
C ALA A 287 3.52 -19.37 9.64
N PHE A 288 3.19 -18.07 9.62
CA PHE A 288 3.16 -17.23 10.82
C PHE A 288 1.87 -17.43 11.62
N THR A 289 1.81 -18.52 12.39
CA THR A 289 0.60 -18.93 13.14
C THR A 289 0.16 -17.93 14.21
N ASP A 290 1.08 -17.15 14.75
CA ASP A 290 0.87 -16.06 15.71
C ASP A 290 0.04 -14.91 15.10
N ARG A 291 0.19 -14.66 13.80
CA ARG A 291 -0.54 -13.61 13.07
C ARG A 291 -1.93 -14.05 12.61
N VAL A 292 -2.20 -15.36 12.54
CA VAL A 292 -3.47 -15.92 12.03
C VAL A 292 -4.70 -15.37 12.76
N PRO A 293 -4.78 -15.33 14.11
CA PRO A 293 -5.98 -14.82 14.79
C PRO A 293 -6.35 -13.38 14.39
N VAL A 294 -5.35 -12.51 14.26
CA VAL A 294 -5.55 -11.10 13.88
C VAL A 294 -5.94 -10.99 12.41
N LEU A 295 -5.30 -11.75 11.51
CA LEU A 295 -5.67 -11.81 10.10
C LEU A 295 -7.14 -12.22 9.92
N LEU A 296 -7.58 -13.27 10.63
CA LEU A 296 -8.95 -13.75 10.56
C LEU A 296 -9.95 -12.73 11.08
N GLN A 297 -9.62 -12.00 12.15
CA GLN A 297 -10.45 -10.93 12.69
C GLN A 297 -10.58 -9.77 11.69
N HIS A 298 -9.47 -9.37 11.04
CA HIS A 298 -9.49 -8.34 10.00
C HIS A 298 -10.37 -8.75 8.82
N LEU A 299 -10.19 -9.95 8.27
CA LEU A 299 -11.01 -10.48 7.17
C LEU A 299 -12.50 -10.52 7.49
N GLN A 300 -12.87 -10.84 8.74
CA GLN A 300 -14.27 -10.84 9.18
C GLN A 300 -14.89 -9.44 9.29
N SER A 301 -14.06 -8.42 9.53
CA SER A 301 -14.50 -7.03 9.73
C SER A 301 -14.34 -6.16 8.47
N THR A 302 -13.81 -6.72 7.37
CA THR A 302 -13.65 -6.02 6.10
C THR A 302 -14.96 -5.42 5.60
N ASP A 303 -14.94 -4.12 5.30
CA ASP A 303 -16.06 -3.42 4.66
C ASP A 303 -16.16 -3.83 3.19
N LEU A 304 -17.06 -4.78 2.88
CA LEU A 304 -17.31 -5.28 1.53
C LEU A 304 -18.32 -4.44 0.74
N PHE A 305 -18.79 -3.31 1.27
CA PHE A 305 -19.84 -2.52 0.62
C PHE A 305 -19.38 -1.87 -0.70
N SER A 306 -18.13 -1.40 -0.77
CA SER A 306 -17.58 -0.75 -1.96
C SER A 306 -17.18 -1.73 -3.08
N ILE A 307 -17.22 -3.04 -2.82
CA ILE A 307 -16.75 -4.06 -3.77
C ILE A 307 -17.78 -4.27 -4.87
N VAL A 308 -17.35 -4.05 -6.12
CA VAL A 308 -18.18 -4.16 -7.33
C VAL A 308 -17.62 -5.15 -8.35
N SER A 309 -16.47 -5.77 -8.08
CA SER A 309 -15.84 -6.81 -8.90
C SER A 309 -14.94 -7.73 -8.06
N GLU A 310 -14.53 -8.87 -8.61
CA GLU A 310 -13.55 -9.76 -7.96
C GLU A 310 -12.15 -9.13 -7.90
N GLU A 311 -11.78 -8.32 -8.88
CA GLU A 311 -10.53 -7.54 -8.87
C GLU A 311 -10.50 -6.55 -7.70
N ASP A 312 -11.58 -5.78 -7.49
CA ASP A 312 -11.71 -4.88 -6.34
C ASP A 312 -11.61 -5.65 -5.01
N LEU A 313 -12.17 -6.87 -4.97
CA LEU A 313 -12.09 -7.74 -3.79
C LEU A 313 -10.65 -8.15 -3.51
N ALA A 314 -9.92 -8.60 -4.53
CA ALA A 314 -8.52 -8.98 -4.38
C ALA A 314 -7.67 -7.81 -3.85
N VAL A 315 -7.84 -6.61 -4.43
CA VAL A 315 -7.15 -5.39 -3.98
C VAL A 315 -7.47 -5.09 -2.52
N ARG A 316 -8.75 -5.10 -2.16
CA ARG A 316 -9.16 -4.79 -0.79
C ARG A 316 -8.65 -5.82 0.22
N LEU A 317 -8.81 -7.11 -0.07
CA LEU A 317 -8.34 -8.16 0.83
C LEU A 317 -6.81 -8.14 0.95
N ASN A 318 -6.07 -7.86 -0.12
CA ASN A 318 -4.61 -7.69 -0.04
C ASN A 318 -4.22 -6.53 0.87
N GLN A 319 -4.89 -5.37 0.79
CA GLN A 319 -4.64 -4.26 1.70
C GLN A 319 -4.85 -4.66 3.17
N ASP A 320 -5.96 -5.33 3.47
CA ASP A 320 -6.26 -5.80 4.81
C ASP A 320 -5.25 -6.86 5.29
N LEU A 321 -4.83 -7.79 4.43
CA LEU A 321 -3.82 -8.82 4.74
C LEU A 321 -2.43 -8.20 5.00
N GLN A 322 -1.98 -7.27 4.15
CA GLN A 322 -0.64 -6.68 4.26
C GLN A 322 -0.50 -5.77 5.49
N THR A 323 -1.57 -5.13 5.93
CA THR A 323 -1.59 -4.29 7.16
C THR A 323 -1.23 -5.08 8.42
N VAL A 324 -1.52 -6.39 8.43
CA VAL A 324 -1.29 -7.26 9.60
C VAL A 324 -0.10 -8.20 9.36
N SER A 325 0.02 -8.74 8.15
CA SER A 325 1.04 -9.74 7.87
C SER A 325 2.41 -9.12 7.62
N GLU A 326 2.49 -7.97 6.96
CA GLU A 326 3.75 -7.43 6.41
C GLU A 326 4.55 -8.51 5.64
N ASP A 327 3.87 -9.51 5.08
CA ASP A 327 4.46 -10.64 4.36
C ASP A 327 4.06 -10.55 2.89
N PRO A 328 4.97 -10.06 2.01
CA PRO A 328 4.66 -9.85 0.60
C PRO A 328 4.39 -11.17 -0.15
N ARG A 329 4.71 -12.32 0.44
CA ARG A 329 4.43 -13.65 -0.14
C ARG A 329 2.95 -14.03 -0.01
N LEU A 330 2.23 -13.47 0.98
CA LEU A 330 0.80 -13.71 1.19
C LEU A 330 -0.02 -12.75 0.31
N ILE A 331 -0.47 -13.25 -0.84
CA ILE A 331 -1.12 -12.41 -1.86
C ILE A 331 -2.29 -13.11 -2.54
N ILE A 332 -3.37 -12.38 -2.78
CA ILE A 332 -4.51 -12.78 -3.59
C ILE A 332 -4.36 -12.18 -4.98
N LYS A 333 -4.51 -12.99 -6.03
CA LYS A 333 -4.45 -12.55 -7.43
C LYS A 333 -5.77 -12.85 -8.13
N TYR A 334 -6.18 -11.92 -8.99
CA TYR A 334 -7.24 -12.15 -9.97
C TYR A 334 -6.60 -12.73 -11.24
N ILE A 335 -7.01 -13.93 -11.63
CA ILE A 335 -6.42 -14.73 -12.69
C ILE A 335 -7.45 -14.88 -13.81
N GLN A 336 -7.33 -14.03 -14.85
CA GLN A 336 -8.33 -13.93 -15.91
C GLN A 336 -8.15 -14.96 -17.05
N ASP A 337 -7.11 -15.78 -16.98
CA ASP A 337 -6.84 -16.92 -17.82
C ASP A 337 -5.98 -17.88 -17.00
N ASN A 338 -6.17 -19.20 -17.14
CA ASN A 338 -5.31 -20.22 -16.52
C ASN A 338 -3.84 -20.00 -16.96
N ALA A 339 -3.14 -19.06 -16.32
CA ALA A 339 -1.70 -19.07 -16.24
C ALA A 339 -1.40 -20.41 -15.61
N ALA A 340 -0.82 -21.30 -16.41
CA ALA A 340 -0.48 -22.65 -16.01
C ALA A 340 0.06 -22.57 -14.58
N ILE A 341 -0.68 -23.15 -13.63
CA ILE A 341 -0.09 -23.56 -12.37
C ILE A 341 1.10 -24.38 -12.86
N VAL A 342 2.30 -23.84 -12.70
CA VAL A 342 3.51 -24.61 -12.93
C VAL A 342 3.46 -25.67 -11.84
N GLU A 343 2.79 -26.78 -12.15
CA GLU A 343 3.06 -28.04 -11.50
C GLU A 343 4.53 -28.27 -11.77
N GLU A 344 5.36 -27.98 -10.77
CA GLU A 344 6.76 -28.34 -10.86
C GLU A 344 6.85 -29.84 -11.02
N ASP A 345 7.59 -30.23 -12.07
CA ASP A 345 8.15 -31.55 -12.26
C ASP A 345 8.77 -32.00 -10.94
N THR A 346 8.01 -32.84 -10.23
CA THR A 346 8.54 -33.73 -9.22
C THR A 346 9.25 -34.88 -9.94
N GLU A 347 10.14 -34.56 -10.87
CA GLU A 347 11.20 -35.46 -11.27
C GLU A 347 12.17 -35.53 -10.09
N LEU A 348 11.75 -36.33 -9.10
CA LEU A 348 12.61 -36.94 -8.10
C LEU A 348 13.74 -37.61 -8.87
N SER A 349 14.86 -36.90 -9.00
CA SER A 349 16.12 -37.46 -9.46
C SER A 349 16.53 -38.51 -8.42
N ASN A 350 16.07 -39.75 -8.62
CA ASN A 350 16.47 -40.89 -7.82
C ASN A 350 17.98 -41.02 -7.97
N VAL A 351 18.70 -40.80 -6.87
CA VAL A 351 20.15 -41.00 -6.82
C VAL A 351 20.41 -42.48 -7.10
N PRO A 352 21.17 -42.83 -8.15
CA PRO A 352 21.50 -44.22 -8.42
C PRO A 352 22.35 -44.81 -7.28
N ASP A 353 22.07 -46.04 -6.83
CA ASP A 353 22.89 -46.73 -5.81
C ASP A 353 24.24 -47.25 -6.35
N ASP A 354 24.42 -47.21 -7.68
CA ASP A 354 25.62 -47.68 -8.39
C ASP A 354 26.75 -46.64 -8.34
N MET A 355 27.93 -47.06 -7.87
CA MET A 355 29.11 -46.19 -7.70
C MET A 355 29.65 -45.58 -9.01
N LYS A 356 29.47 -46.22 -10.16
CA LYS A 356 29.86 -45.64 -11.46
C LYS A 356 28.89 -44.54 -11.86
N LEU A 357 27.60 -44.77 -11.68
CA LEU A 357 26.57 -43.76 -11.95
C LEU A 357 26.68 -42.56 -11.00
N LEU A 358 26.98 -42.79 -9.72
CA LEU A 358 27.27 -41.73 -8.74
C LEU A 358 28.47 -40.88 -9.14
N LYS A 359 29.56 -41.50 -9.60
CA LYS A 359 30.73 -40.77 -10.12
C LYS A 359 30.38 -39.89 -11.31
N VAL A 360 29.59 -40.42 -12.26
CA VAL A 360 29.14 -39.65 -13.43
C VAL A 360 28.24 -38.50 -12.99
N LEU A 361 27.32 -38.74 -12.06
CA LEU A 361 26.45 -37.72 -11.49
C LEU A 361 27.28 -36.58 -10.87
N VAL A 362 28.18 -36.89 -9.94
CA VAL A 362 29.06 -35.88 -9.31
C VAL A 362 29.87 -35.10 -10.33
N ALA A 363 30.48 -35.79 -11.30
CA ALA A 363 31.27 -35.14 -12.36
C ALA A 363 30.42 -34.23 -13.28
N SER A 364 29.16 -34.59 -13.50
CA SER A 364 28.24 -33.80 -14.32
C SER A 364 27.63 -32.62 -13.56
N THR A 365 27.44 -32.77 -12.25
CA THR A 365 26.83 -31.76 -11.37
C THR A 365 27.85 -30.71 -10.95
N PHE A 366 29.05 -31.12 -10.53
CA PHE A 366 30.07 -30.23 -9.98
C PHE A 366 31.23 -30.08 -10.96
N LYS A 367 31.38 -28.89 -11.52
CA LYS A 367 32.51 -28.51 -12.36
C LYS A 367 33.59 -27.86 -11.50
N VAL A 368 34.71 -28.54 -11.34
CA VAL A 368 35.83 -28.10 -10.49
C VAL A 368 37.03 -27.74 -11.37
N LYS A 369 37.60 -26.55 -11.16
CA LYS A 369 38.80 -26.07 -11.86
C LYS A 369 39.70 -25.30 -10.91
N ILE A 370 41.00 -25.30 -11.21
CA ILE A 370 41.96 -24.35 -10.62
C ILE A 370 42.29 -23.33 -11.71
N LEU A 371 41.90 -22.08 -11.47
CA LEU A 371 42.11 -20.93 -12.35
C LEU A 371 43.48 -20.27 -12.04
N PRO A 372 43.94 -19.29 -12.85
CA PRO A 372 45.14 -18.51 -12.55
C PRO A 372 45.14 -17.95 -11.13
N TYR A 373 46.32 -17.67 -10.58
CA TYR A 373 46.53 -17.19 -9.20
C TYR A 373 46.12 -18.17 -8.09
N ASN A 374 46.09 -19.47 -8.40
CA ASN A 374 45.69 -20.53 -7.47
C ASN A 374 44.26 -20.34 -6.95
N THR A 375 43.36 -19.93 -7.85
CA THR A 375 41.96 -19.67 -7.56
C THR A 375 41.14 -20.93 -7.77
N GLY A 376 40.44 -21.39 -6.75
CA GLY A 376 39.48 -22.48 -6.87
C GLY A 376 38.23 -22.01 -7.59
N TYR A 377 37.69 -22.82 -8.51
CA TYR A 377 36.41 -22.58 -9.16
C TYR A 377 35.53 -23.82 -9.04
N LEU A 378 34.34 -23.63 -8.51
CA LEU A 378 33.31 -24.64 -8.31
C LEU A 378 32.01 -24.14 -8.91
N ARG A 379 31.47 -24.85 -9.91
CA ARG A 379 30.13 -24.58 -10.45
C ARG A 379 29.22 -25.77 -10.24
N PHE A 380 27.99 -25.52 -9.83
CA PHE A 380 26.91 -26.50 -9.83
C PHE A 380 25.55 -25.84 -10.03
N ASP A 381 24.74 -26.46 -10.88
CA ASP A 381 23.48 -25.86 -11.37
C ASP A 381 22.24 -26.43 -10.60
N LYS A 382 22.44 -27.35 -9.64
CA LYS A 382 21.35 -27.90 -8.78
C LYS A 382 21.90 -28.51 -7.48
N PHE A 383 21.15 -28.38 -6.38
CA PHE A 383 21.39 -29.04 -5.10
C PHE A 383 20.77 -30.46 -5.08
N VAL A 384 21.60 -31.50 -5.21
CA VAL A 384 21.12 -32.89 -5.35
C VAL A 384 20.71 -33.49 -4.00
N LYS A 385 19.52 -34.09 -3.93
CA LYS A 385 19.03 -34.74 -2.70
C LYS A 385 19.93 -35.91 -2.29
N LEU A 386 20.35 -35.95 -1.03
CA LEU A 386 21.28 -36.95 -0.50
C LEU A 386 20.54 -38.18 0.07
N SER A 387 20.02 -39.09 -0.77
CA SER A 387 19.42 -40.35 -0.27
C SER A 387 20.46 -41.45 0.02
N ALA A 388 21.69 -41.34 -0.52
CA ALA A 388 22.78 -42.31 -0.38
C ALA A 388 24.02 -41.74 0.36
N GLY A 389 23.77 -40.97 1.44
CA GLY A 389 24.69 -40.05 2.13
C GLY A 389 26.19 -40.40 2.10
N ALA A 390 26.60 -41.53 2.69
CA ALA A 390 28.03 -41.82 2.90
C ALA A 390 28.85 -41.98 1.61
N LYS A 391 28.28 -42.59 0.55
CA LYS A 391 29.01 -42.84 -0.71
C LYS A 391 29.18 -41.57 -1.53
N LEU A 392 28.15 -40.73 -1.55
CA LEU A 392 28.15 -39.48 -2.29
C LEU A 392 29.07 -38.45 -1.63
N GLU A 393 29.06 -38.40 -0.29
CA GLU A 393 29.97 -37.56 0.48
C GLU A 393 31.45 -37.93 0.24
N GLU A 394 31.80 -39.23 0.23
CA GLU A 394 33.16 -39.68 -0.10
C GLU A 394 33.60 -39.25 -1.52
N LEU A 395 32.67 -39.28 -2.48
CA LEU A 395 32.95 -38.82 -3.84
C LEU A 395 33.09 -37.29 -3.91
N MET A 396 32.27 -36.52 -3.22
CA MET A 396 32.40 -35.06 -3.17
C MET A 396 33.69 -34.64 -2.46
N ALA A 397 34.02 -35.28 -1.34
CA ALA A 397 35.29 -35.11 -0.64
C ALA A 397 36.47 -35.26 -1.61
N LYS A 398 36.49 -36.33 -2.41
CA LYS A 398 37.58 -36.64 -3.33
C LYS A 398 37.60 -35.79 -4.60
N MET A 399 36.44 -35.47 -5.18
CA MET A 399 36.34 -34.85 -6.50
C MET A 399 36.19 -33.34 -6.45
N VAL A 400 35.69 -32.79 -5.34
CA VAL A 400 35.44 -31.35 -5.15
C VAL A 400 36.40 -30.76 -4.13
N TRP A 401 36.40 -31.29 -2.92
CA TRP A 401 37.09 -30.61 -1.82
C TRP A 401 38.60 -30.90 -1.76
N GLU A 402 39.03 -32.13 -2.07
CA GLU A 402 40.45 -32.48 -2.11
C GLU A 402 41.24 -31.66 -3.14
N PRO A 403 40.75 -31.40 -4.38
CA PRO A 403 41.43 -30.50 -5.31
C PRO A 403 41.44 -29.03 -4.89
N LEU A 404 40.40 -28.56 -4.18
CA LEU A 404 40.23 -27.15 -3.81
C LEU A 404 40.90 -26.78 -2.48
N LYS A 405 41.31 -27.75 -1.67
CA LYS A 405 41.76 -27.51 -0.28
C LYS A 405 42.97 -26.59 -0.14
N ASP A 406 43.77 -26.40 -1.18
CA ASP A 406 45.02 -25.62 -1.14
C ASP A 406 44.93 -24.32 -1.98
N THR A 407 43.73 -23.94 -2.43
CA THR A 407 43.53 -22.71 -3.22
C THR A 407 43.58 -21.46 -2.34
N SER A 408 43.97 -20.33 -2.95
CA SER A 408 44.08 -19.04 -2.27
C SER A 408 42.70 -18.49 -1.87
N TYR A 409 41.73 -18.58 -2.77
CA TYR A 409 40.31 -18.28 -2.58
C TYR A 409 39.46 -19.11 -3.54
N LEU A 410 38.16 -19.21 -3.27
CA LEU A 410 37.21 -20.05 -3.98
C LEU A 410 36.10 -19.22 -4.62
N ILE A 411 35.84 -19.46 -5.89
CA ILE A 411 34.67 -18.98 -6.63
C ILE A 411 33.64 -20.11 -6.66
N ILE A 412 32.43 -19.82 -6.20
CA ILE A 412 31.28 -20.72 -6.28
C ILE A 412 30.27 -20.11 -7.25
N ASP A 413 30.18 -20.66 -8.45
CA ASP A 413 29.32 -20.16 -9.51
C ASP A 413 27.95 -20.87 -9.46
N ILE A 414 26.92 -20.12 -9.05
CA ILE A 414 25.53 -20.56 -8.97
C ILE A 414 24.62 -19.74 -9.90
N ARG A 415 25.19 -19.05 -10.89
CA ARG A 415 24.44 -18.20 -11.83
C ARG A 415 23.30 -18.94 -12.53
N TYR A 416 23.43 -20.25 -12.72
CA TYR A 416 22.42 -21.09 -13.38
C TYR A 416 21.72 -22.06 -12.43
N ASN A 417 21.87 -21.86 -11.11
CA ASN A 417 21.36 -22.79 -10.12
C ASN A 417 19.88 -22.55 -9.83
N THR A 418 19.05 -23.55 -10.12
CA THR A 418 17.58 -23.44 -9.97
C THR A 418 17.06 -24.13 -8.69
N GLY A 419 17.91 -24.33 -7.68
CA GLY A 419 17.51 -24.87 -6.38
C GLY A 419 17.83 -26.34 -6.17
N GLY A 420 17.02 -27.03 -5.36
CA GLY A 420 17.20 -28.45 -5.05
C GLY A 420 16.85 -28.84 -3.61
N SER A 421 17.80 -29.36 -2.83
CA SER A 421 17.54 -29.92 -1.49
C SER A 421 18.27 -29.20 -0.34
N PHE A 422 17.54 -28.88 0.74
CA PHE A 422 18.09 -28.37 2.01
C PHE A 422 19.19 -29.26 2.61
N THR A 423 19.10 -30.59 2.43
CA THR A 423 20.14 -31.51 2.94
C THR A 423 21.49 -31.33 2.23
N SER A 424 21.47 -31.04 0.93
CA SER A 424 22.68 -30.73 0.17
C SER A 424 23.21 -29.35 0.51
N LEU A 425 22.32 -28.40 0.81
CA LEU A 425 22.69 -27.06 1.26
C LEU A 425 23.50 -27.13 2.57
N ALA A 426 22.98 -27.81 3.58
CA ALA A 426 23.65 -27.98 4.87
C ALA A 426 25.02 -28.69 4.74
N LEU A 427 25.14 -29.66 3.83
CA LEU A 427 26.40 -30.35 3.56
C LEU A 427 27.44 -29.41 2.93
N ILE A 428 27.07 -28.61 1.93
CA ILE A 428 27.98 -27.64 1.30
C ILE A 428 28.43 -26.58 2.32
N LEU A 429 27.50 -26.05 3.13
CA LEU A 429 27.84 -25.10 4.20
C LEU A 429 28.79 -25.72 5.24
N SER A 430 28.64 -27.01 5.55
CA SER A 430 29.55 -27.72 6.46
C SER A 430 30.98 -27.80 5.92
N TYR A 431 31.20 -27.87 4.60
CA TYR A 431 32.55 -27.80 4.01
C TYR A 431 33.15 -26.38 4.05
N LEU A 432 32.32 -25.35 4.09
CA LEU A 432 32.75 -23.95 4.24
C LEU A 432 32.90 -23.54 5.72
N HIS A 433 32.45 -24.38 6.65
CA HIS A 433 32.54 -24.14 8.09
C HIS A 433 33.89 -24.58 8.68
N ASP A 434 34.33 -23.91 9.75
CA ASP A 434 35.53 -24.28 10.49
C ASP A 434 35.28 -25.49 11.39
N ALA A 435 35.94 -26.62 11.14
CA ALA A 435 35.75 -27.88 11.88
C ALA A 435 36.03 -27.79 13.41
N SER A 436 36.68 -26.71 13.87
CA SER A 436 36.88 -26.44 15.30
C SER A 436 35.65 -25.90 16.01
N GLN A 437 34.72 -25.28 15.29
CA GLN A 437 33.45 -24.80 15.80
C GLN A 437 32.44 -25.95 15.68
N LYS A 438 31.89 -26.39 16.82
CA LYS A 438 30.93 -27.50 16.85
C LYS A 438 29.52 -26.94 17.00
N ASN A 439 28.58 -27.56 16.28
CA ASN A 439 27.14 -27.32 16.41
C ASN A 439 26.71 -25.90 16.02
N GLN A 440 27.26 -25.37 14.92
CA GLN A 440 26.75 -24.14 14.33
C GLN A 440 25.41 -24.43 13.63
N ASN A 441 24.34 -23.78 14.06
CA ASN A 441 23.09 -23.78 13.30
C ASN A 441 23.27 -22.88 12.07
N PHE A 442 23.00 -23.42 10.87
CA PHE A 442 23.04 -22.61 9.65
C PHE A 442 21.70 -21.94 9.40
N PHE A 443 20.62 -22.71 9.49
CA PHE A 443 19.26 -22.24 9.29
C PHE A 443 18.26 -23.21 9.90
N THR A 444 17.03 -22.73 10.07
CA THR A 444 15.90 -23.50 10.57
C THR A 444 14.72 -23.36 9.61
N ILE A 445 14.10 -24.48 9.27
CA ILE A 445 12.90 -24.53 8.42
C ILE A 445 11.71 -24.91 9.29
N TYR A 446 10.72 -24.03 9.36
CA TYR A 446 9.39 -24.39 9.85
C TYR A 446 8.46 -24.64 8.67
N ASP A 447 7.99 -25.89 8.52
CA ASP A 447 6.99 -26.28 7.53
C ASP A 447 5.62 -26.39 8.21
N ARG A 448 4.69 -25.49 7.83
CA ARG A 448 3.33 -25.43 8.36
C ARG A 448 2.46 -26.61 7.97
N ILE A 449 2.67 -27.19 6.78
CA ILE A 449 1.89 -28.32 6.25
C ILE A 449 2.19 -29.57 7.05
N GLN A 450 3.48 -29.85 7.26
CA GLN A 450 3.96 -30.98 8.06
C GLN A 450 3.87 -30.68 9.56
N ASN A 451 3.80 -29.40 9.91
CA ASN A 451 3.87 -28.88 11.28
C ASN A 451 5.14 -29.34 12.00
N THR A 452 6.28 -29.20 11.30
CA THR A 452 7.59 -29.63 11.76
C THR A 452 8.59 -28.51 11.66
N THR A 453 9.40 -28.35 12.70
CA THR A 453 10.60 -27.51 12.69
C THR A 453 11.81 -28.40 12.50
N THR A 454 12.63 -28.12 11.49
CA THR A 454 13.88 -28.83 11.21
C THR A 454 15.04 -27.85 11.27
N GLU A 455 15.97 -28.10 12.19
CA GLU A 455 17.23 -27.37 12.30
C GLU A 455 18.28 -28.02 11.39
N TYR A 456 19.03 -27.20 10.66
CA TYR A 456 20.10 -27.64 9.77
C TYR A 456 21.43 -27.13 10.30
N ASP A 457 22.11 -27.99 11.05
CA ASP A 457 23.37 -27.68 11.72
C ASP A 457 24.60 -28.14 10.93
N SER A 458 25.76 -27.62 11.34
CA SER A 458 27.08 -28.10 10.93
C SER A 458 27.21 -29.61 11.20
N LEU A 459 27.65 -30.37 10.20
CA LEU A 459 27.85 -31.80 10.36
C LEU A 459 29.03 -32.09 11.33
N PRO A 460 28.84 -32.96 12.35
CA PRO A 460 29.86 -33.21 13.36
C PRO A 460 31.08 -33.98 12.81
N HIS A 461 30.86 -34.76 11.75
CA HIS A 461 31.88 -35.50 11.03
C HIS A 461 31.63 -35.31 9.54
N ILE A 462 32.64 -34.78 8.85
CA ILE A 462 32.63 -34.57 7.41
C ILE A 462 33.81 -35.30 6.78
N THR A 463 33.57 -35.92 5.64
CA THR A 463 34.57 -36.68 4.89
C THR A 463 35.41 -35.74 4.04
N GLY A 464 36.73 -35.85 4.15
CA GLY A 464 37.68 -35.01 3.40
C GLY A 464 38.00 -33.67 4.05
N PRO A 465 38.78 -32.81 3.35
CA PRO A 465 39.19 -31.52 3.88
C PRO A 465 38.03 -30.51 3.85
N THR A 466 37.87 -29.73 4.90
CA THR A 466 37.04 -28.52 4.88
C THR A 466 37.81 -27.36 4.24
N TYR A 467 37.09 -26.46 3.58
CA TYR A 467 37.67 -25.22 3.06
C TYR A 467 37.85 -24.17 4.17
N GLY A 468 36.97 -24.19 5.17
CA GLY A 468 36.97 -23.31 6.34
C GLY A 468 36.43 -21.91 6.06
N SER A 469 36.05 -21.19 7.12
CA SER A 469 35.36 -19.90 7.03
C SER A 469 36.30 -18.71 6.87
N LYS A 470 37.61 -18.93 7.04
CA LYS A 470 38.63 -17.84 7.02
C LYS A 470 39.16 -17.51 5.63
N ARG A 471 39.06 -18.42 4.67
CA ARG A 471 39.52 -18.19 3.29
C ARG A 471 38.48 -17.39 2.52
N GLY A 472 38.91 -16.67 1.48
CA GLY A 472 37.98 -15.95 0.62
C GLY A 472 37.07 -16.91 -0.14
N VAL A 473 35.77 -16.71 -0.03
CA VAL A 473 34.72 -17.39 -0.81
C VAL A 473 33.90 -16.32 -1.52
N TYR A 474 33.74 -16.46 -2.83
CA TYR A 474 33.01 -15.53 -3.68
C TYR A 474 31.93 -16.30 -4.43
N VAL A 475 30.67 -15.90 -4.27
CA VAL A 475 29.51 -16.61 -4.84
C VAL A 475 28.93 -15.79 -5.97
N LEU A 476 28.82 -16.40 -7.16
CA LEU A 476 28.30 -15.71 -8.35
C LEU A 476 26.80 -15.97 -8.53
N THR A 477 26.00 -14.91 -8.61
CA THR A 477 24.54 -14.98 -8.82
C THR A 477 24.11 -14.37 -10.15
N SER A 478 22.95 -14.80 -10.65
CA SER A 478 22.24 -14.13 -11.74
C SER A 478 20.74 -14.08 -11.47
N TYR A 479 19.99 -13.41 -12.34
CA TYR A 479 18.52 -13.48 -12.33
C TYR A 479 17.96 -14.92 -12.38
N TYR A 480 18.71 -15.89 -12.93
CA TYR A 480 18.29 -17.30 -12.99
C TYR A 480 18.55 -18.09 -11.70
N THR A 481 19.34 -17.55 -10.77
CA THR A 481 19.54 -18.19 -9.46
C THR A 481 18.20 -18.20 -8.72
N ALA A 482 17.72 -19.38 -8.32
CA ALA A 482 16.36 -19.57 -7.78
C ALA A 482 16.32 -20.60 -6.64
N SER A 483 15.25 -20.54 -5.82
CA SER A 483 14.98 -21.49 -4.73
C SER A 483 16.18 -21.69 -3.80
N ILE A 484 16.61 -22.93 -3.54
CA ILE A 484 17.76 -23.24 -2.66
C ILE A 484 19.07 -22.55 -3.11
N GLY A 485 19.21 -22.20 -4.39
CA GLY A 485 20.34 -21.40 -4.86
C GLY A 485 20.37 -20.00 -4.24
N GLU A 486 19.21 -19.39 -4.07
CA GLU A 486 19.07 -18.10 -3.39
C GLU A 486 19.32 -18.25 -1.89
N GLU A 487 18.77 -19.28 -1.26
CA GLU A 487 19.03 -19.57 0.16
C GLU A 487 20.52 -19.77 0.45
N PHE A 488 21.25 -20.42 -0.47
CA PHE A 488 22.70 -20.54 -0.35
C PHE A 488 23.40 -19.19 -0.41
N ALA A 489 23.08 -18.34 -1.39
CA ALA A 489 23.66 -17.00 -1.49
C ALA A 489 23.34 -16.15 -0.25
N TYR A 490 22.09 -16.17 0.20
CA TYR A 490 21.63 -15.48 1.39
C TYR A 490 22.41 -15.93 2.64
N LEU A 491 22.56 -17.24 2.84
CA LEU A 491 23.30 -17.78 3.98
C LEU A 491 24.79 -17.47 3.92
N ILE A 492 25.38 -17.36 2.73
CA ILE A 492 26.79 -16.94 2.60
C ILE A 492 26.99 -15.53 3.15
N GLN A 493 26.01 -14.63 2.93
CA GLN A 493 26.01 -13.29 3.51
C GLN A 493 25.72 -13.31 5.02
N SER A 494 24.65 -14.00 5.45
CA SER A 494 24.20 -13.99 6.86
C SER A 494 25.15 -14.69 7.82
N LEU A 495 25.87 -15.72 7.35
CA LEU A 495 26.92 -16.43 8.09
C LEU A 495 28.29 -15.75 7.99
N HIS A 496 28.43 -14.73 7.13
CA HIS A 496 29.69 -14.05 6.82
C HIS A 496 30.78 -14.99 6.27
N TYR A 497 30.36 -16.02 5.52
CA TYR A 497 31.28 -17.01 4.95
C TYR A 497 31.92 -16.56 3.64
N GLY A 498 31.35 -15.56 2.98
CA GLY A 498 31.85 -15.07 1.71
C GLY A 498 31.16 -13.80 1.23
N THR A 499 31.42 -13.46 -0.03
CA THR A 499 30.90 -12.29 -0.72
C THR A 499 30.06 -12.73 -1.91
N VAL A 500 28.85 -12.22 -2.06
CA VAL A 500 27.95 -12.49 -3.18
C VAL A 500 28.12 -11.42 -4.24
N ILE A 501 28.32 -11.83 -5.50
CA ILE A 501 28.65 -10.94 -6.62
C ILE A 501 27.80 -11.32 -7.83
N GLY A 502 27.15 -10.35 -8.47
CA GLY A 502 26.37 -10.56 -9.69
C GLY A 502 25.05 -9.82 -9.69
N GLU A 503 24.02 -10.42 -10.28
CA GLU A 503 22.69 -9.80 -10.35
C GLU A 503 21.83 -10.19 -9.14
N ILE A 504 20.80 -9.39 -8.89
CA ILE A 504 19.71 -9.75 -7.97
C ILE A 504 19.06 -11.05 -8.48
N THR A 505 18.87 -12.01 -7.58
CA THR A 505 18.34 -13.34 -7.94
C THR A 505 16.84 -13.30 -8.29
N SER A 506 16.28 -14.43 -8.73
CA SER A 506 14.91 -14.52 -9.28
C SER A 506 13.78 -14.12 -8.31
N GLY A 507 14.00 -14.25 -7.00
CA GLY A 507 12.99 -14.18 -5.95
C GLY A 507 12.01 -15.36 -5.92
N THR A 508 12.31 -16.44 -6.65
CA THR A 508 11.43 -17.61 -6.79
C THR A 508 11.76 -18.65 -5.72
N LEU A 509 11.14 -18.50 -4.54
CA LEU A 509 11.26 -19.45 -3.42
C LEU A 509 10.14 -20.49 -3.42
N MET A 510 10.47 -21.72 -3.02
CA MET A 510 9.51 -22.82 -2.87
C MET A 510 8.79 -22.82 -1.51
N HIS A 511 8.63 -21.62 -0.93
CA HIS A 511 8.07 -21.45 0.42
C HIS A 511 6.56 -21.24 0.41
N SER A 512 5.95 -21.11 -0.77
CA SER A 512 4.55 -20.73 -0.93
C SER A 512 3.77 -21.71 -1.79
N LYS A 513 2.46 -21.79 -1.55
CA LYS A 513 1.53 -22.58 -2.34
C LYS A 513 0.35 -21.73 -2.77
N THR A 514 -0.05 -21.86 -4.03
CA THR A 514 -1.22 -21.17 -4.59
C THR A 514 -2.45 -22.07 -4.54
N PHE A 515 -3.58 -21.49 -4.14
CA PHE A 515 -4.87 -22.15 -4.02
C PHE A 515 -5.92 -21.35 -4.82
N GLN A 516 -6.55 -21.97 -5.81
CA GLN A 516 -7.70 -21.39 -6.49
C GLN A 516 -8.89 -21.35 -5.52
N ILE A 517 -9.62 -20.23 -5.50
CA ILE A 517 -10.86 -20.11 -4.75
C ILE A 517 -12.01 -20.64 -5.61
N GLU A 518 -12.75 -21.62 -5.08
CA GLU A 518 -13.79 -22.32 -5.84
C GLU A 518 -14.92 -21.36 -6.26
N GLY A 519 -15.26 -21.39 -7.55
CA GLY A 519 -16.35 -20.59 -8.11
C GLY A 519 -16.01 -19.13 -8.40
N THR A 520 -14.72 -18.75 -8.37
CA THR A 520 -14.23 -17.41 -8.73
C THR A 520 -12.95 -17.49 -9.55
N ASP A 521 -12.55 -16.36 -10.14
CA ASP A 521 -11.27 -16.20 -10.85
C ASP A 521 -10.16 -15.72 -9.89
N LEU A 522 -10.30 -16.02 -8.59
CA LEU A 522 -9.35 -15.61 -7.56
C LEU A 522 -8.48 -16.78 -7.14
N ALA A 523 -7.21 -16.52 -6.92
CA ALA A 523 -6.30 -17.45 -6.25
C ALA A 523 -5.55 -16.75 -5.12
N ILE A 524 -5.28 -17.48 -4.06
CA ILE A 524 -4.44 -17.01 -2.96
C ILE A 524 -3.13 -17.80 -2.92
N THR A 525 -2.01 -17.09 -2.89
CA THR A 525 -0.68 -17.64 -2.62
C THR A 525 -0.39 -17.46 -1.15
N VAL A 526 -0.10 -18.57 -0.45
CA VAL A 526 0.14 -18.60 0.99
C VAL A 526 1.52 -19.19 1.27
N PRO A 527 2.41 -18.46 1.97
CA PRO A 527 3.67 -19.01 2.44
C PRO A 527 3.41 -20.02 3.57
N PHE A 528 3.85 -21.26 3.35
CA PHE A 528 3.73 -22.36 4.30
C PHE A 528 5.08 -22.76 4.90
N ILE A 529 6.19 -22.24 4.38
CA ILE A 529 7.53 -22.37 4.96
C ILE A 529 7.99 -21.03 5.53
N ASN A 530 8.51 -21.07 6.75
CA ASN A 530 9.39 -20.02 7.26
C ASN A 530 10.83 -20.53 7.24
N PHE A 531 11.66 -19.81 6.49
CA PHE A 531 13.11 -19.97 6.51
C PHE A 531 13.67 -18.98 7.53
N LEU A 532 14.30 -19.49 8.58
CA LEU A 532 14.99 -18.70 9.59
C LEU A 532 16.50 -18.88 9.42
N ASP A 533 17.25 -17.80 9.39
CA ASP A 533 18.72 -17.87 9.35
C ASP A 533 19.35 -18.15 10.71
N ASN A 534 20.69 -18.11 10.75
CA ASN A 534 21.49 -18.30 11.95
C ASN A 534 21.26 -17.26 13.05
N ASN A 535 20.62 -16.12 12.75
CA ASN A 535 20.26 -15.09 13.71
C ASN A 535 18.80 -15.25 14.20
N GLY A 536 18.07 -16.22 13.64
CA GLY A 536 16.65 -16.42 13.89
C GLY A 536 15.75 -15.45 13.13
N GLU A 537 16.30 -14.69 12.18
CA GLU A 537 15.52 -13.78 11.34
C GLU A 537 14.85 -14.56 10.21
N SER A 538 13.58 -14.25 9.94
CA SER A 538 12.84 -14.92 8.88
C SER A 538 13.05 -14.20 7.56
N TRP A 539 13.64 -14.89 6.59
CA TRP A 539 13.82 -14.37 5.25
C TRP A 539 12.54 -14.54 4.42
N LEU A 540 11.98 -13.43 3.94
CA LEU A 540 10.72 -13.40 3.17
C LEU A 540 10.95 -13.50 1.65
N GLY A 541 12.19 -13.68 1.20
CA GLY A 541 12.54 -13.78 -0.21
C GLY A 541 12.57 -12.43 -0.92
N GLY A 542 12.13 -12.41 -2.18
CA GLY A 542 12.20 -11.22 -3.06
C GLY A 542 13.49 -11.14 -3.88
N GLY A 543 14.36 -12.13 -3.75
CA GLY A 543 15.66 -12.21 -4.42
C GLY A 543 16.78 -11.78 -3.48
N VAL A 544 17.92 -12.46 -3.54
CA VAL A 544 19.13 -12.05 -2.81
C VAL A 544 19.73 -10.85 -3.52
N VAL A 545 20.07 -9.82 -2.75
CA VAL A 545 20.80 -8.65 -3.23
C VAL A 545 22.30 -8.90 -3.01
N PRO A 546 23.10 -9.00 -4.09
CA PRO A 546 24.54 -9.22 -3.98
C PRO A 546 25.26 -8.08 -3.25
N ASP A 547 26.39 -8.39 -2.62
CA ASP A 547 27.28 -7.39 -2.00
C ASP A 547 27.93 -6.50 -3.07
N ALA A 548 28.26 -7.06 -4.24
CA ALA A 548 28.63 -6.32 -5.45
C ALA A 548 27.65 -6.62 -6.59
N ILE A 549 26.86 -5.62 -6.97
CA ILE A 549 25.90 -5.74 -8.07
C ILE A 549 26.60 -5.46 -9.40
N VAL A 550 26.70 -6.49 -10.24
CA VAL A 550 27.30 -6.44 -11.58
C VAL A 550 26.51 -7.36 -12.53
N LEU A 551 26.70 -7.21 -13.84
CA LEU A 551 26.08 -8.14 -14.78
C LEU A 551 26.63 -9.55 -14.58
N ALA A 552 25.77 -10.57 -14.73
CA ALA A 552 26.16 -11.95 -14.46
C ALA A 552 27.33 -12.43 -15.32
N GLU A 553 27.50 -11.88 -16.53
CA GLU A 553 28.61 -12.19 -17.43
C GLU A 553 29.96 -11.60 -17.00
N GLU A 554 29.94 -10.48 -16.26
CA GLU A 554 31.12 -9.77 -15.75
C GLU A 554 31.52 -10.24 -14.34
N ALA A 555 30.62 -10.92 -13.63
CA ALA A 555 30.79 -11.27 -12.22
C ALA A 555 32.09 -12.03 -11.90
N GLU A 556 32.55 -12.93 -12.79
CA GLU A 556 33.80 -13.69 -12.59
C GLU A 556 35.04 -12.79 -12.64
N GLU A 557 35.06 -11.77 -13.51
CA GLU A 557 36.17 -10.82 -13.65
C GLU A 557 36.28 -9.94 -12.39
N TYR A 558 35.13 -9.44 -11.91
CA TYR A 558 35.05 -8.62 -10.70
C TYR A 558 35.51 -9.35 -9.42
N VAL A 559 35.40 -10.68 -9.35
CA VAL A 559 35.94 -11.43 -8.21
C VAL A 559 37.42 -11.14 -8.00
N HIS A 560 38.20 -11.07 -9.08
CA HIS A 560 39.64 -10.87 -8.96
C HIS A 560 39.97 -9.48 -8.39
N GLU A 561 39.22 -8.45 -8.78
CA GLU A 561 39.36 -7.09 -8.25
C GLU A 561 39.04 -7.03 -6.76
N ILE A 562 37.88 -7.58 -6.37
CA ILE A 562 37.42 -7.63 -4.98
C ILE A 562 38.38 -8.47 -4.13
N ALA A 563 38.82 -9.62 -4.65
CA ALA A 563 39.75 -10.49 -3.94
C ALA A 563 41.11 -9.84 -3.71
N ASN A 564 41.59 -9.03 -4.66
CA ASN A 564 42.80 -8.23 -4.50
C ASN A 564 42.60 -7.13 -3.43
N PHE A 565 41.47 -6.41 -3.48
CA PHE A 565 41.11 -5.42 -2.48
C PHE A 565 41.05 -6.02 -1.05
N HIS A 566 40.43 -7.20 -0.89
CA HIS A 566 40.33 -7.91 0.38
C HIS A 566 41.68 -8.27 1.03
N GLN A 567 42.75 -8.43 0.25
CA GLN A 567 44.08 -8.71 0.80
C GLN A 567 44.61 -7.56 1.68
N GLY A 568 44.24 -6.31 1.36
CA GLY A 568 44.67 -5.11 2.08
C GLY A 568 43.81 -4.75 3.30
N LEU A 569 42.58 -5.27 3.38
CA LEU A 569 41.57 -4.86 4.37
C LEU A 569 42.07 -4.92 5.81
N ARG A 570 42.70 -6.04 6.20
CA ARG A 570 43.20 -6.23 7.57
C ARG A 570 44.18 -5.12 7.97
N SER A 571 45.05 -4.72 7.05
CA SER A 571 46.06 -3.69 7.31
C SER A 571 45.40 -2.33 7.48
N LEU A 572 44.39 -2.02 6.68
CA LEU A 572 43.64 -0.77 6.77
C LEU A 572 42.87 -0.70 8.10
N ILE A 573 42.10 -1.73 8.43
CA ILE A 573 41.32 -1.82 9.68
C ILE A 573 42.23 -1.68 10.90
N LYS A 574 43.37 -2.38 10.92
CA LYS A 574 44.36 -2.26 11.99
C LYS A 574 44.94 -0.84 12.06
N GLY A 575 45.29 -0.25 10.92
CA GLY A 575 45.82 1.12 10.84
C GLY A 575 44.83 2.16 11.36
N THR A 576 43.54 2.00 11.07
CA THR A 576 42.47 2.87 11.60
C THR A 576 42.41 2.82 13.12
N GLY A 577 42.48 1.61 13.71
CA GLY A 577 42.56 1.45 15.17
C GLY A 577 43.79 2.12 15.77
N GLU A 578 44.97 1.90 15.19
CA GLU A 578 46.24 2.50 15.64
C GLU A 578 46.23 4.03 15.58
N LEU A 579 45.61 4.62 14.54
CA LEU A 579 45.44 6.07 14.42
C LEU A 579 44.58 6.62 15.55
N LEU A 580 43.46 5.97 15.88
CA LEU A 580 42.61 6.38 16.98
C LEU A 580 43.31 6.23 18.33
N GLU A 581 44.00 5.12 18.58
CA GLU A 581 44.76 4.92 19.83
C GLU A 581 45.81 6.02 20.06
N LYS A 582 46.37 6.56 18.98
CA LYS A 582 47.40 7.60 19.02
C LYS A 582 46.83 9.02 19.12
N HIS A 583 45.72 9.30 18.45
CA HIS A 583 45.24 10.67 18.19
C HIS A 583 43.89 11.00 18.82
N TYR A 584 43.07 10.01 19.15
CA TYR A 584 41.75 10.25 19.74
C TYR A 584 41.87 10.60 21.24
N ALA A 585 41.15 11.64 21.67
CA ALA A 585 41.33 12.22 23.00
C ALA A 585 40.91 11.29 24.15
N ILE A 586 39.98 10.36 23.91
CA ILE A 586 39.47 9.42 24.90
C ILE A 586 40.11 8.04 24.65
N ARG A 587 41.24 7.79 25.31
CA ARG A 587 42.10 6.63 25.03
C ARG A 587 41.40 5.29 25.26
N GLU A 588 40.58 5.17 26.30
CA GLU A 588 39.87 3.95 26.64
C GLU A 588 38.88 3.56 25.52
N VAL A 589 38.19 4.55 24.95
CA VAL A 589 37.28 4.36 23.82
C VAL A 589 38.06 3.96 22.57
N ALA A 590 39.21 4.58 22.30
CA ALA A 590 40.05 4.22 21.16
C ALA A 590 40.55 2.77 21.21
N LEU A 591 40.95 2.29 22.40
CA LEU A 591 41.37 0.91 22.60
C LEU A 591 40.22 -0.08 22.37
N GLU A 592 39.01 0.24 22.86
CA GLU A 592 37.85 -0.63 22.65
C GLU A 592 37.46 -0.67 21.17
N VAL A 593 37.43 0.49 20.48
CA VAL A 593 37.18 0.58 19.04
C VAL A 593 38.17 -0.27 18.25
N SER A 594 39.47 -0.11 18.49
CA SER A 594 40.54 -0.88 17.82
C SER A 594 40.34 -2.39 17.98
N LYS A 595 39.98 -2.84 19.18
CA LYS A 595 39.67 -4.23 19.49
C LYS A 595 38.41 -4.72 18.77
N VAL A 596 37.33 -3.95 18.78
CA VAL A 596 36.06 -4.30 18.12
C VAL A 596 36.24 -4.41 16.61
N LEU A 597 36.93 -3.46 15.97
CA LEU A 597 37.23 -3.49 14.54
C LEU A 597 37.96 -4.78 14.12
N LEU A 598 38.99 -5.19 14.90
CA LEU A 598 39.72 -6.42 14.65
C LEU A 598 38.90 -7.69 14.91
N SER A 599 37.99 -7.67 15.90
CA SER A 599 37.04 -8.77 16.15
C SER A 599 36.06 -8.92 14.99
N LYS A 600 35.43 -7.81 14.58
CA LYS A 600 34.50 -7.77 13.44
C LYS A 600 35.16 -8.29 12.16
N TRP A 601 36.41 -7.89 11.90
CA TRP A 601 37.18 -8.45 10.77
C TRP A 601 37.42 -9.96 10.89
N ALA A 602 37.81 -10.45 12.08
CA ALA A 602 38.08 -11.86 12.31
C ALA A 602 36.83 -12.74 12.21
N GLU A 603 35.65 -12.17 12.51
CA GLU A 603 34.33 -12.78 12.40
C GLU A 603 33.77 -12.72 10.98
N GLY A 604 34.44 -12.02 10.05
CA GLY A 604 34.04 -11.94 8.64
C GLY A 604 33.05 -10.82 8.31
N LEU A 605 32.73 -9.92 9.24
CA LEU A 605 31.76 -8.83 9.02
C LEU A 605 32.19 -7.81 7.95
N TYR A 606 33.44 -7.85 7.50
CA TYR A 606 33.98 -7.03 6.41
C TYR A 606 33.97 -7.76 5.04
N ARG A 607 33.36 -8.95 4.93
CA ARG A 607 33.29 -9.71 3.66
C ARG A 607 32.38 -9.07 2.62
N SER A 608 31.36 -8.32 3.05
CA SER A 608 30.44 -7.60 2.17
C SER A 608 31.02 -6.28 1.64
N VAL A 609 32.19 -5.87 2.12
CA VAL A 609 32.85 -4.64 1.70
C VAL A 609 33.63 -4.90 0.42
N VAL A 610 33.16 -4.38 -0.71
CA VAL A 610 33.68 -4.73 -2.04
C VAL A 610 34.58 -3.67 -2.67
N ASP A 611 34.60 -2.47 -2.10
CA ASP A 611 35.40 -1.33 -2.57
C ASP A 611 35.77 -0.36 -1.41
N PHE A 612 36.50 0.71 -1.73
CA PHE A 612 36.92 1.70 -0.72
C PHE A 612 35.77 2.55 -0.18
N GLU A 613 34.70 2.78 -0.95
CA GLU A 613 33.55 3.57 -0.52
C GLU A 613 32.71 2.80 0.51
N SER A 614 32.39 1.54 0.21
CA SER A 614 31.74 0.61 1.13
C SER A 614 32.58 0.39 2.39
N LEU A 615 33.92 0.36 2.28
CA LEU A 615 34.81 0.25 3.45
C LEU A 615 34.73 1.48 4.33
N ALA A 616 34.81 2.67 3.73
CA ALA A 616 34.72 3.92 4.45
C ALA A 616 33.37 4.05 5.17
N SER A 617 32.28 3.65 4.51
CA SER A 617 30.94 3.59 5.10
C SER A 617 30.88 2.62 6.29
N GLN A 618 31.34 1.37 6.11
CA GLN A 618 31.31 0.34 7.16
C GLN A 618 32.18 0.74 8.36
N LEU A 619 33.40 1.24 8.12
CA LEU A 619 34.28 1.74 9.18
C LEU A 619 33.61 2.90 9.91
N THR A 620 33.03 3.87 9.20
CA THR A 620 32.31 4.99 9.83
C THR A 620 31.21 4.49 10.76
N ALA A 621 30.37 3.57 10.29
CA ALA A 621 29.31 2.98 11.12
C ALA A 621 29.86 2.30 12.37
N ASP A 622 30.86 1.43 12.22
CA ASP A 622 31.46 0.70 13.34
C ASP A 622 32.16 1.62 14.35
N LEU A 623 32.83 2.67 13.88
CA LEU A 623 33.46 3.69 14.71
C LEU A 623 32.41 4.44 15.54
N GLN A 624 31.33 4.90 14.91
CA GLN A 624 30.27 5.66 15.58
C GLN A 624 29.48 4.79 16.56
N GLU A 625 29.14 3.57 16.19
CA GLU A 625 28.43 2.61 17.04
C GLU A 625 29.22 2.31 18.31
N THR A 626 30.52 2.00 18.17
CA THR A 626 31.35 1.55 19.29
C THR A 626 31.76 2.72 20.20
N SER A 627 32.04 3.89 19.62
CA SER A 627 32.51 5.05 20.37
C SER A 627 31.38 5.93 20.94
N GLY A 628 30.19 5.90 20.31
CA GLY A 628 29.13 6.88 20.53
C GLY A 628 29.44 8.29 19.99
N ASP A 629 30.59 8.49 19.32
CA ASP A 629 30.98 9.78 18.74
C ASP A 629 30.61 9.84 17.26
N HIS A 630 29.45 10.45 16.98
CA HIS A 630 28.93 10.66 15.63
C HIS A 630 29.75 11.63 14.76
N ARG A 631 30.84 12.21 15.28
CA ARG A 631 31.76 13.06 14.51
C ARG A 631 32.89 12.26 13.86
N LEU A 632 33.09 10.99 14.25
CA LEU A 632 34.06 10.13 13.61
C LEU A 632 33.56 9.72 12.22
N HIS A 633 34.38 9.97 11.21
CA HIS A 633 34.11 9.61 9.82
C HIS A 633 35.38 9.09 9.16
N VAL A 634 35.20 8.07 8.33
CA VAL A 634 36.18 7.59 7.36
C VAL A 634 35.63 7.90 5.98
N PHE A 635 36.46 8.43 5.11
CA PHE A 635 36.11 8.71 3.72
C PHE A 635 37.27 8.32 2.82
N HIS A 636 36.94 7.84 1.62
CA HIS A 636 37.92 7.58 0.58
C HIS A 636 38.18 8.88 -0.19
N CYS A 637 39.46 9.22 -0.39
CA CYS A 637 39.88 10.36 -1.19
C CYS A 637 40.98 9.95 -2.16
N ASP A 638 40.79 10.26 -3.44
CA ASP A 638 41.81 10.07 -4.48
C ASP A 638 42.93 11.13 -4.40
N VAL A 639 42.70 12.22 -3.67
CA VAL A 639 43.63 13.33 -3.48
C VAL A 639 43.81 13.60 -1.99
N GLU A 640 45.06 13.79 -1.55
CA GLU A 640 45.37 14.07 -0.16
C GLU A 640 44.63 15.34 0.31
N PRO A 641 43.83 15.27 1.39
CA PRO A 641 43.06 16.42 1.86
C PRO A 641 43.98 17.53 2.36
N GLU A 642 43.67 18.78 2.00
CA GLU A 642 44.40 19.94 2.51
C GLU A 642 44.32 19.99 4.04
N SER A 643 45.47 20.14 4.70
CA SER A 643 45.54 20.21 6.15
C SER A 643 44.84 21.48 6.66
N LEU A 644 43.79 21.30 7.46
CA LEU A 644 43.10 22.35 8.21
C LEU A 644 43.94 22.90 9.39
N HIS A 645 45.27 22.76 9.37
CA HIS A 645 46.11 23.42 10.36
C HIS A 645 46.05 24.94 10.13
N ASP A 646 45.09 25.56 10.81
CA ASP A 646 45.00 26.97 11.13
C ASP A 646 46.34 27.44 11.71
N VAL A 647 47.22 27.94 10.86
CA VAL A 647 48.11 29.03 11.27
C VAL A 647 47.23 30.27 11.17
N PRO A 648 46.87 30.94 12.28
CA PRO A 648 46.14 32.20 12.18
C PRO A 648 46.96 33.15 11.31
N LYS A 649 46.46 33.47 10.12
CA LYS A 649 47.02 34.54 9.31
C LYS A 649 46.82 35.82 10.11
N ILE A 650 47.90 36.30 10.73
CA ILE A 650 47.93 37.63 11.32
C ILE A 650 47.52 38.60 10.18
N PRO A 651 46.41 39.34 10.34
CA PRO A 651 45.94 40.22 9.27
C PRO A 651 46.99 41.27 8.96
N THR A 652 47.18 41.55 7.67
CA THR A 652 48.03 42.66 7.24
C THR A 652 47.41 44.00 7.65
N ASP A 653 48.22 45.06 7.71
CA ASP A 653 47.76 46.39 8.13
C ASP A 653 46.56 46.92 7.31
N GLU A 654 46.43 46.50 6.04
CA GLU A 654 45.30 46.84 5.16
C GLU A 654 44.02 46.05 5.50
N GLU A 655 44.14 44.84 6.04
CA GLU A 655 43.00 43.95 6.37
C GLU A 655 42.41 44.25 7.76
N VAL A 656 43.21 44.83 8.66
CA VAL A 656 42.79 45.16 10.04
C VAL A 656 41.55 46.04 10.08
N GLY A 657 41.45 47.05 9.21
CA GLY A 657 40.30 47.96 9.18
C GLY A 657 39.01 47.26 8.77
N TYR A 658 39.04 46.47 7.69
CA TYR A 658 37.89 45.68 7.24
C TYR A 658 37.46 44.65 8.27
N MET A 659 38.41 44.01 8.96
CA MET A 659 38.11 43.05 10.00
C MET A 659 37.47 43.71 11.22
N ILE A 660 37.87 44.92 11.60
CA ILE A 660 37.23 45.64 12.70
C ILE A 660 35.78 45.97 12.36
N ASP A 661 35.50 46.50 11.16
CA ASP A 661 34.13 46.84 10.73
C ASP A 661 33.23 45.60 10.58
N ALA A 662 33.80 44.47 10.15
CA ALA A 662 33.06 43.22 9.98
C ALA A 662 32.79 42.49 11.31
N LEU A 663 33.73 42.58 12.26
CA LEU A 663 33.66 41.80 13.51
C LEU A 663 33.10 42.59 14.69
N PHE A 664 33.23 43.92 14.67
CA PHE A 664 32.84 44.80 15.77
C PHE A 664 31.89 45.88 15.29
N LYS A 665 30.83 46.11 16.05
CA LYS A 665 29.96 47.28 15.87
C LYS A 665 29.93 48.10 17.16
N ILE A 666 30.39 49.35 17.08
CA ILE A 666 30.44 50.29 18.20
C ILE A 666 29.50 51.46 17.92
N GLU A 667 28.53 51.70 18.81
CA GLU A 667 27.61 52.84 18.72
C GLU A 667 27.40 53.48 20.11
N LEU A 668 27.34 54.81 20.17
CA LEU A 668 26.94 55.55 21.37
C LEU A 668 25.46 55.92 21.26
N LEU A 669 24.62 55.31 22.10
CA LEU A 669 23.18 55.53 22.13
C LEU A 669 22.80 56.72 23.04
N PRO A 670 21.61 57.33 22.86
CA PRO A 670 21.14 58.43 23.69
C PRO A 670 21.16 58.09 25.18
N GLY A 671 21.57 59.06 26.01
CA GLY A 671 21.71 58.86 27.46
C GLY A 671 23.06 58.31 27.90
N ASN A 672 24.10 58.40 27.05
CA ASN A 672 25.47 57.96 27.34
C ASN A 672 25.57 56.43 27.56
N VAL A 673 24.86 55.65 26.73
CA VAL A 673 24.90 54.19 26.75
C VAL A 673 25.73 53.69 25.57
N GLY A 674 26.82 52.98 25.84
CA GLY A 674 27.63 52.35 24.79
C GLY A 674 27.05 51.00 24.34
N TYR A 675 26.94 50.80 23.04
CA TYR A 675 26.59 49.53 22.40
C TYR A 675 27.82 48.96 21.70
N LEU A 676 28.16 47.72 22.04
CA LEU A 676 29.27 46.96 21.43
C LEU A 676 28.75 45.57 21.06
N ARG A 677 28.83 45.23 19.77
CA ARG A 677 28.50 43.90 19.24
C ARG A 677 29.76 43.22 18.72
N PHE A 678 29.89 41.92 18.98
CA PHE A 678 30.93 41.06 18.44
C PHE A 678 30.27 39.95 17.62
N ASP A 679 30.62 39.84 16.33
CA ASP A 679 30.01 38.85 15.43
C ASP A 679 30.83 37.54 15.35
N MET A 680 32.06 37.53 15.87
CA MET A 680 32.91 36.33 16.02
C MET A 680 33.96 36.52 17.14
N MET A 681 34.44 35.43 17.76
CA MET A 681 35.59 35.45 18.67
C MET A 681 36.86 35.07 17.90
N ALA A 682 37.66 36.07 17.53
CA ALA A 682 38.92 35.86 16.82
C ALA A 682 40.03 35.36 17.76
N ASP A 683 41.04 34.68 17.19
CA ASP A 683 42.22 34.22 17.93
C ASP A 683 42.97 35.39 18.61
N VAL A 684 43.64 35.11 19.74
CA VAL A 684 44.36 36.12 20.53
C VAL A 684 45.43 36.88 19.74
N GLU A 685 46.07 36.24 18.77
CA GLU A 685 47.06 36.87 17.88
C GLU A 685 46.38 37.90 16.96
N VAL A 686 45.20 37.57 16.43
CA VAL A 686 44.38 38.46 15.61
C VAL A 686 43.85 39.63 16.45
N VAL A 687 43.35 39.36 17.66
CA VAL A 687 42.89 40.39 18.60
C VAL A 687 44.03 41.35 18.99
N LYS A 688 45.26 40.85 19.19
CA LYS A 688 46.44 41.69 19.42
C LYS A 688 46.77 42.57 18.22
N ALA A 689 46.62 42.06 17.00
CA ALA A 689 46.89 42.83 15.77
C ALA A 689 45.88 43.96 15.57
N ILE A 690 44.59 43.71 15.80
CA ILE A 690 43.53 44.73 15.62
C ILE A 690 43.38 45.68 16.82
N GLY A 691 43.78 45.25 18.02
CA GLY A 691 43.54 45.93 19.29
C GLY A 691 43.95 47.41 19.33
N PRO A 692 45.15 47.81 18.84
CA PRO A 692 45.56 49.20 18.81
C PRO A 692 44.66 50.12 17.96
N GLN A 693 44.01 49.58 16.92
CA GLN A 693 43.06 50.32 16.08
C GLN A 693 41.66 50.30 16.69
N LEU A 694 41.24 49.18 17.29
CA LEU A 694 39.96 49.05 17.97
C LEU A 694 39.81 50.03 19.16
N ILE A 695 40.90 50.31 19.89
CA ILE A 695 40.90 51.27 21.02
C ILE A 695 40.83 52.73 20.54
N LYS A 696 41.09 53.00 19.26
CA LYS A 696 41.01 54.36 18.68
C LYS A 696 39.61 54.73 18.15
N LEU A 697 38.72 53.75 18.00
CA LEU A 697 37.30 53.94 17.67
C LEU A 697 36.52 54.33 18.93
#